data_AF-A0A397FW77-F1
#
_entry.id   AF-A0A397FW77-F1
#
_cell.length_a   1.000
_cell.length_b   1.000
_cell.length_c   1.000
_cell.angle_alpha   90.00
_cell.angle_beta   90.00
_cell.angle_gamma   90.00
#
_symmetry.space_group_name_H-M   'P 1'
#
loop_
_entity.id
_entity.type
_entity.pdbx_description
1 polymer ?
#
loop_
_entity_poly.entity_id
_entity_poly.type
_entity_poly.pdbx_seq_one_letter_code
_entity_poly.pdbx_strand_id
1 'polypeptide(L)'
;MAAYLNDVDDADDAAGAAFSSESESESDADSCDDCDFADYDGDVMSHGAVPSDKASCSYKSRKCPNPRALKRNGRVHTLCEYHRARQNEHQRKSDRKHKDTKHARQLMKQCGESNNAAHNHHHNHADVTDDIKPYPIMTTHIAASNASLPSNAPEGVLYGILHKDLSFREAMELNEALRAVTASPGLISVKIYYPLLACVLVWYCVTVASSQDTPDPTSSDGINGTSVACPRIRKAWDRQTDVEKATYIHALQLSMDQGLYSKFMSIHQDAVSNRQAHGTCVFLFWHRQFLVGFENMLRSLDPPRTSCLTLPYYDYVQHNLDYVNQRCTTIESCSPILRDLGGSTQAIRSTANIGGYTYPQFACVNASVASHFCADSQRSCSGCIPRGPWHSTFFNPDVNFNRVKRAVLPTGSSIAAVTSAIEFSVHNSVHSMLSGVMGNLFISPVEPVFYSHHTTIDLLHTIYHRCRVQPFVTGLTESSASDPRVFQGCSIPQTPNGGVTRNSSVFMQESGLRNNSLMRFFDGLPTTYGGLTDSTQLGQHSYSYDMGGLVGDLYTKCDAAGLGLPEVEERRRLTSGMRHVVRPIASADGNTFLGWRRAVFKRAQAQRIEDSDREMEKMMVMMYANCLPGNVTDYSPEFKAMWGIEGVVAPSKRLLDAIQDGSDTIKISNWTALNQRYFGCGGAFPNDK
;
A
#
# COMPACT_ATOMS: atom_id res chain seq x y z
N MET A 1 -38.90 19.16 -32.58
CA MET A 1 -38.44 17.85 -32.06
C MET A 1 -39.63 17.13 -31.42
N ALA A 2 -40.52 16.66 -32.27
CA ALA A 2 -41.67 15.82 -31.94
C ALA A 2 -41.81 14.82 -33.10
N ALA A 3 -42.23 13.59 -32.76
CA ALA A 3 -42.38 12.42 -33.63
C ALA A 3 -41.07 11.74 -34.06
N TYR A 4 -40.75 10.61 -33.43
CA TYR A 4 -40.61 9.29 -34.07
C TYR A 4 -40.20 8.28 -32.98
N LEU A 5 -41.21 7.78 -32.25
CA LEU A 5 -41.19 6.51 -31.55
C LEU A 5 -41.88 5.51 -32.48
N ASN A 6 -41.24 4.39 -32.79
CA ASN A 6 -41.82 3.05 -32.85
C ASN A 6 -40.75 2.02 -33.27
N ASP A 7 -40.96 0.79 -32.77
CA ASP A 7 -40.26 -0.47 -33.06
C ASP A 7 -38.96 -0.71 -32.27
N VAL A 8 -39.03 -1.46 -31.17
CA VAL A 8 -38.97 -2.94 -31.15
C VAL A 8 -39.35 -3.42 -29.73
N ASP A 9 -40.58 -3.88 -29.57
CA ASP A 9 -40.98 -4.88 -28.56
C ASP A 9 -41.67 -6.00 -29.36
N ASP A 10 -41.08 -7.20 -29.37
CA ASP A 10 -41.78 -8.49 -29.49
C ASP A 10 -40.75 -9.63 -29.55
N ALA A 11 -40.60 -10.33 -28.41
CA ALA A 11 -40.43 -11.78 -28.27
C ALA A 11 -39.71 -12.10 -26.95
N ASP A 12 -40.48 -12.33 -25.89
CA ASP A 12 -40.39 -13.53 -25.03
C ASP A 12 -41.22 -13.35 -23.75
N ASP A 13 -42.53 -13.15 -23.91
CA ASP A 13 -43.52 -13.37 -22.85
C ASP A 13 -44.40 -14.57 -23.27
N ALA A 14 -43.98 -15.77 -22.88
CA ALA A 14 -44.84 -16.95 -22.86
C ALA A 14 -44.35 -17.96 -21.82
N ALA A 15 -44.60 -17.70 -20.53
CA ALA A 15 -44.90 -18.72 -19.52
C ALA A 15 -45.26 -18.10 -18.17
N GLY A 16 -46.37 -17.35 -18.11
CA GLY A 16 -47.10 -17.12 -16.87
C GLY A 16 -48.28 -18.10 -16.79
N ALA A 17 -48.29 -18.98 -15.79
CA ALA A 17 -49.45 -19.20 -14.91
C ALA A 17 -49.32 -20.47 -14.06
N ALA A 18 -49.83 -20.35 -12.82
CA ALA A 18 -50.20 -21.36 -11.85
C ALA A 18 -49.07 -22.03 -11.02
N PHE A 19 -48.80 -21.48 -9.82
CA PHE A 19 -49.10 -22.22 -8.59
C PHE A 19 -49.16 -21.32 -7.34
N SER A 20 -50.00 -21.75 -6.41
CA SER A 20 -50.52 -21.12 -5.19
C SER A 20 -49.52 -20.43 -4.24
N SER A 21 -50.04 -19.38 -3.61
CA SER A 21 -49.51 -18.56 -2.52
C SER A 21 -49.39 -19.30 -1.18
N GLU A 22 -48.24 -19.23 -0.53
CA GLU A 22 -48.14 -19.20 0.94
C GLU A 22 -47.17 -18.06 1.30
N SER A 23 -47.73 -17.02 1.91
CA SER A 23 -47.04 -15.85 2.45
C SER A 23 -46.78 -16.08 3.94
N GLU A 24 -45.53 -15.97 4.39
CA GLU A 24 -45.20 -15.75 5.80
C GLU A 24 -44.33 -14.50 5.90
N SER A 25 -44.91 -13.45 6.50
CA SER A 25 -44.25 -12.23 6.92
C SER A 25 -43.85 -12.37 8.38
N GLU A 26 -42.55 -12.38 8.69
CA GLU A 26 -42.06 -12.21 10.06
C GLU A 26 -41.37 -10.85 10.18
N SER A 27 -41.94 -10.03 11.05
CA SER A 27 -41.48 -8.73 11.51
C SER A 27 -40.86 -8.92 12.90
N ASP A 28 -39.57 -8.66 13.05
CA ASP A 28 -38.92 -8.69 14.37
C ASP A 28 -38.47 -7.27 14.75
N ALA A 29 -39.17 -6.75 15.76
CA ALA A 29 -38.80 -5.63 16.59
C ALA A 29 -38.40 -6.17 17.97
N ASP A 30 -37.44 -5.48 18.62
CA ASP A 30 -37.09 -5.55 20.06
C ASP A 30 -36.64 -6.92 20.60
N SER A 31 -35.91 -7.06 21.70
CA SER A 31 -35.15 -6.22 22.61
C SER A 31 -34.36 -7.25 23.43
N CYS A 32 -33.16 -6.90 23.89
CA CYS A 32 -32.46 -7.67 24.92
C CYS A 32 -33.29 -7.67 26.21
N ASP A 33 -33.37 -8.79 26.93
CA ASP A 33 -32.93 -8.89 28.32
C ASP A 33 -33.21 -10.28 28.94
N ASP A 34 -32.29 -10.59 29.84
CA ASP A 34 -32.32 -11.55 30.96
C ASP A 34 -31.91 -13.02 30.85
N CYS A 35 -30.93 -13.26 31.73
CA CYS A 35 -30.24 -14.45 32.18
C CYS A 35 -31.20 -15.39 32.93
N ASP A 36 -30.97 -16.70 32.94
CA ASP A 36 -30.19 -17.38 34.00
C ASP A 36 -30.40 -18.91 34.04
N PHE A 37 -29.33 -19.58 34.48
CA PHE A 37 -29.25 -20.83 35.28
C PHE A 37 -29.91 -22.15 34.82
N ALA A 38 -29.06 -23.17 34.61
CA ALA A 38 -28.86 -24.33 35.51
C ALA A 38 -28.73 -25.70 34.81
N ASP A 39 -27.62 -26.38 35.16
CA ASP A 39 -27.31 -27.82 35.21
C ASP A 39 -28.38 -28.85 34.80
N TYR A 40 -27.98 -29.84 33.98
CA TYR A 40 -27.97 -31.25 34.42
C TYR A 40 -27.19 -32.19 33.46
N ASP A 41 -26.52 -33.15 34.09
CA ASP A 41 -25.65 -34.22 33.58
C ASP A 41 -26.29 -35.25 32.61
N GLY A 42 -25.43 -35.91 31.82
CA GLY A 42 -25.29 -37.37 31.92
C GLY A 42 -26.04 -38.29 30.93
N ASP A 43 -25.22 -39.00 30.14
CA ASP A 43 -25.37 -40.39 29.65
C ASP A 43 -26.21 -40.80 28.41
N VAL A 44 -25.44 -41.13 27.35
CA VAL A 44 -25.40 -42.35 26.52
C VAL A 44 -26.61 -43.32 26.53
N MET A 45 -27.26 -43.54 25.37
CA MET A 45 -27.26 -44.82 24.60
C MET A 45 -28.27 -44.85 23.43
N SER A 46 -27.73 -45.18 22.25
CA SER A 46 -28.24 -46.12 21.24
C SER A 46 -29.39 -45.77 20.26
N HIS A 47 -28.98 -45.78 18.99
CA HIS A 47 -29.65 -46.37 17.81
C HIS A 47 -31.15 -46.14 17.55
N GLY A 48 -31.43 -45.15 16.70
CA GLY A 48 -32.59 -45.13 15.80
C GLY A 48 -32.12 -45.06 14.34
N ALA A 49 -32.51 -46.05 13.53
CA ALA A 49 -32.09 -46.23 12.15
C ALA A 49 -32.50 -45.07 11.21
N VAL A 50 -31.62 -44.77 10.25
CA VAL A 50 -31.78 -43.81 9.16
C VAL A 50 -32.78 -44.34 8.12
N PRO A 51 -33.82 -43.58 7.72
CA PRO A 51 -34.52 -43.84 6.47
C PRO A 51 -33.70 -43.25 5.31
N SER A 52 -33.18 -44.12 4.46
CA SER A 52 -32.59 -43.77 3.17
C SER A 52 -33.70 -43.33 2.22
N ASP A 53 -33.71 -42.05 1.87
CA ASP A 53 -34.02 -41.54 0.51
C ASP A 53 -33.79 -40.02 0.48
N LYS A 54 -32.53 -39.62 0.22
CA LYS A 54 -32.20 -38.20 0.04
C LYS A 54 -32.71 -37.74 -1.33
N ALA A 55 -33.96 -37.29 -1.38
CA ALA A 55 -34.52 -36.65 -2.57
C ALA A 55 -33.66 -35.44 -2.98
N SER A 56 -33.18 -35.44 -4.23
CA SER A 56 -32.33 -34.39 -4.79
C SER A 56 -33.11 -33.10 -5.03
N CYS A 57 -32.39 -31.98 -5.09
CA CYS A 57 -32.95 -30.66 -5.28
C CYS A 57 -33.66 -30.51 -6.64
N SER A 58 -34.90 -29.99 -6.62
CA SER A 58 -35.75 -29.85 -7.80
C SER A 58 -35.51 -28.59 -8.63
N TYR A 59 -34.28 -28.08 -8.70
CA TYR A 59 -33.97 -26.86 -9.44
C TYR A 59 -34.05 -27.07 -10.96
N LYS A 60 -34.81 -26.21 -11.66
CA LYS A 60 -35.25 -26.44 -13.05
C LYS A 60 -34.15 -26.31 -14.11
N SER A 61 -33.13 -25.46 -13.92
CA SER A 61 -32.21 -25.12 -15.00
C SER A 61 -31.01 -26.08 -15.16
N ARG A 62 -30.76 -26.98 -14.19
CA ARG A 62 -29.78 -28.07 -14.19
C ARG A 62 -30.07 -29.03 -13.01
N LYS A 63 -30.00 -30.35 -13.23
CA LYS A 63 -30.21 -31.35 -12.16
C LYS A 63 -29.15 -31.19 -11.07
N CYS A 64 -29.58 -30.76 -9.88
CA CYS A 64 -28.71 -30.50 -8.74
C CYS A 64 -28.62 -31.75 -7.87
N PRO A 65 -27.42 -32.34 -7.65
CA PRO A 65 -27.28 -33.56 -6.85
C PRO A 65 -27.40 -33.29 -5.34
N ASN A 66 -27.39 -32.03 -4.91
CA ASN A 66 -27.46 -31.67 -3.50
C ASN A 66 -28.80 -32.08 -2.88
N PRO A 67 -28.80 -32.58 -1.64
CA PRO A 67 -30.02 -32.96 -0.94
C PRO A 67 -30.87 -31.71 -0.66
N ARG A 68 -32.19 -31.91 -0.61
CA ARG A 68 -33.13 -30.88 -0.22
C ARG A 68 -32.88 -30.37 1.21
N ALA A 69 -33.07 -29.08 1.40
CA ALA A 69 -32.94 -28.42 2.72
C ALA A 69 -34.07 -28.82 3.66
N LEU A 70 -33.90 -28.62 4.95
CA LEU A 70 -34.96 -28.75 5.95
C LEU A 70 -35.51 -27.36 6.29
N LYS A 71 -36.83 -27.24 6.37
CA LYS A 71 -37.52 -26.07 6.94
C LYS A 71 -37.36 -26.09 8.47
N ARG A 72 -37.56 -24.94 9.13
CA ARG A 72 -37.51 -24.81 10.60
C ARG A 72 -38.47 -25.75 11.34
N ASN A 73 -39.59 -26.12 10.70
CA ASN A 73 -40.56 -27.08 11.21
C ASN A 73 -40.20 -28.56 10.94
N GLY A 74 -38.96 -28.85 10.55
CA GLY A 74 -38.46 -30.21 10.29
C GLY A 74 -38.89 -30.83 8.96
N ARG A 75 -39.73 -30.16 8.15
CA ARG A 75 -40.17 -30.68 6.84
C ARG A 75 -39.15 -30.38 5.73
N VAL A 76 -39.05 -31.28 4.75
CA VAL A 76 -38.11 -31.14 3.62
C VAL A 76 -38.59 -30.07 2.63
N HIS A 77 -37.72 -29.14 2.28
CA HIS A 77 -37.92 -28.10 1.27
C HIS A 77 -37.81 -28.67 -0.16
N THR A 78 -38.31 -27.98 -1.19
CA THR A 78 -38.20 -28.46 -2.59
C THR A 78 -36.82 -28.22 -3.21
N LEU A 79 -36.02 -27.36 -2.59
CA LEU A 79 -34.68 -26.95 -3.02
C LEU A 79 -33.63 -27.30 -1.96
N CYS A 80 -32.37 -27.48 -2.40
CA CYS A 80 -31.22 -27.53 -1.48
C CYS A 80 -30.94 -26.15 -0.87
N GLU A 81 -30.14 -26.11 0.20
CA GLU A 81 -29.83 -24.88 0.93
C GLU A 81 -29.23 -23.81 0.01
N TYR A 82 -28.33 -24.23 -0.89
CA TYR A 82 -27.70 -23.34 -1.88
C TYR A 82 -28.73 -22.67 -2.81
N HIS A 83 -29.65 -23.43 -3.39
CA HIS A 83 -30.65 -22.86 -4.31
C HIS A 83 -31.74 -22.07 -3.57
N ARG A 84 -32.06 -22.44 -2.33
CA ARG A 84 -32.95 -21.67 -1.46
C ARG A 84 -32.37 -20.30 -1.11
N ALA A 85 -31.09 -20.24 -0.72
CA ALA A 85 -30.39 -18.98 -0.45
C ALA A 85 -30.33 -18.09 -1.69
N ARG A 86 -30.04 -18.68 -2.86
CA ARG A 86 -29.97 -17.96 -4.14
C ARG A 86 -31.34 -17.41 -4.59
N GLN A 87 -32.42 -18.15 -4.37
CA GLN A 87 -33.77 -17.68 -4.67
C GLN A 87 -34.17 -16.52 -3.73
N ASN A 88 -33.84 -16.62 -2.44
CA ASN A 88 -34.06 -15.54 -1.47
C ASN A 88 -33.25 -14.27 -1.82
N GLU A 89 -32.02 -14.43 -2.29
CA GLU A 89 -31.21 -13.31 -2.77
C GLU A 89 -31.84 -12.63 -3.99
N HIS A 90 -32.37 -13.41 -4.93
CA HIS A 90 -33.04 -12.89 -6.12
C HIS A 90 -34.32 -12.14 -5.75
N GLN A 91 -35.10 -12.65 -4.80
CA GLN A 91 -36.28 -11.98 -4.26
C GLN A 91 -35.90 -10.65 -3.60
N ARG A 92 -34.88 -10.63 -2.74
CA ARG A 92 -34.38 -9.39 -2.10
C ARG A 92 -33.90 -8.35 -3.11
N LYS A 93 -33.26 -8.78 -4.22
CA LYS A 93 -32.86 -7.88 -5.32
C LYS A 93 -34.07 -7.31 -6.05
N SER A 94 -35.09 -8.12 -6.31
CA SER A 94 -36.35 -7.68 -6.92
C SER A 94 -37.07 -6.66 -6.04
N ASP A 95 -37.21 -6.96 -4.75
CA ASP A 95 -37.90 -6.10 -3.78
C ASP A 95 -37.18 -4.76 -3.61
N ARG A 96 -35.85 -4.75 -3.61
CA ARG A 96 -35.04 -3.53 -3.59
C ARG A 96 -35.26 -2.69 -4.85
N LYS A 97 -35.22 -3.30 -6.04
CA LYS A 97 -35.50 -2.60 -7.30
C LYS A 97 -36.91 -2.00 -7.31
N HIS A 98 -37.90 -2.71 -6.75
CA HIS A 98 -39.26 -2.21 -6.62
C HIS A 98 -39.36 -1.02 -5.66
N LYS A 99 -38.68 -1.08 -4.50
CA LYS A 99 -38.58 0.03 -3.54
C LYS A 99 -37.90 1.26 -4.16
N ASP A 100 -36.80 1.06 -4.88
CA ASP A 100 -36.05 2.14 -5.53
C ASP A 100 -36.87 2.80 -6.64
N THR A 101 -37.64 2.00 -7.40
CA THR A 101 -38.56 2.52 -8.43
C THR A 101 -39.71 3.33 -7.80
N LYS A 102 -40.25 2.87 -6.67
CA LYS A 102 -41.27 3.60 -5.91
C LYS A 102 -40.73 4.91 -5.35
N HIS A 103 -39.52 4.90 -4.81
CA HIS A 103 -38.84 6.08 -4.29
C HIS A 103 -38.53 7.11 -5.40
N ALA A 104 -38.05 6.65 -6.56
CA ALA A 104 -37.81 7.49 -7.72
C ALA A 104 -39.12 8.15 -8.24
N ARG A 105 -40.22 7.40 -8.28
CA ARG A 105 -41.55 7.95 -8.62
C ARG A 105 -42.03 9.00 -7.60
N GLN A 106 -41.71 8.82 -6.32
CA GLN A 106 -42.09 9.75 -5.26
C GLN A 106 -41.25 11.04 -5.32
N LEU A 107 -39.96 10.94 -5.64
CA LEU A 107 -39.07 12.10 -5.88
C LEU A 107 -39.48 12.89 -7.14
N MET A 108 -39.90 12.22 -8.21
CA MET A 108 -40.43 12.89 -9.41
C MET A 108 -41.73 13.65 -9.12
N LYS A 109 -42.56 13.14 -8.20
CA LYS A 109 -43.79 13.85 -7.77
C LYS A 109 -43.46 15.12 -6.96
N GLN A 110 -42.45 15.08 -6.10
CA GLN A 110 -41.98 16.24 -5.33
C GLN A 110 -41.30 17.33 -6.19
N CYS A 111 -40.60 16.94 -7.26
CA CYS A 111 -40.07 17.92 -8.23
C CYS A 111 -41.18 18.57 -9.07
N GLY A 112 -42.29 17.86 -9.33
CA GLY A 112 -43.45 18.42 -10.02
C GLY A 112 -44.21 19.48 -9.21
N GLU A 113 -44.26 19.33 -7.88
CA GLU A 113 -44.91 20.30 -6.99
C GLU A 113 -44.06 21.57 -6.76
N SER A 114 -42.73 21.45 -6.83
CA SER A 114 -41.81 22.60 -6.67
C SER A 114 -41.81 23.57 -7.86
N ASN A 115 -42.19 23.10 -9.06
CA ASN A 115 -42.27 23.96 -10.26
C ASN A 115 -43.55 24.81 -10.34
N ASN A 116 -44.60 24.50 -9.58
CA ASN A 116 -45.82 25.32 -9.52
C ASN A 116 -45.73 26.51 -8.55
N ALA A 117 -44.74 26.52 -7.65
CA ALA A 117 -44.54 27.62 -6.70
C ALA A 117 -43.74 28.81 -7.31
N ALA A 118 -43.06 28.61 -8.44
CA ALA A 118 -42.19 29.62 -9.06
C ALA A 118 -42.87 30.47 -10.16
N HIS A 119 -44.17 30.27 -10.43
CA HIS A 119 -44.89 30.94 -11.52
C HIS A 119 -45.89 32.02 -11.10
N ASN A 120 -45.94 32.41 -9.82
CA ASN A 120 -46.99 33.32 -9.31
C ASN A 120 -46.52 34.64 -8.68
N HIS A 121 -45.33 35.13 -9.02
CA HIS A 121 -44.93 36.50 -8.67
C HIS A 121 -44.20 37.19 -9.82
N HIS A 122 -44.97 37.62 -10.83
CA HIS A 122 -44.60 38.69 -11.76
C HIS A 122 -45.85 39.51 -12.07
N HIS A 123 -46.07 40.60 -11.31
CA HIS A 123 -46.73 41.83 -11.76
C HIS A 123 -46.67 42.88 -10.64
N ASN A 124 -45.79 43.88 -10.78
CA ASN A 124 -46.15 45.29 -10.83
C ASN A 124 -44.90 46.18 -10.88
N HIS A 125 -44.85 47.03 -11.91
CA HIS A 125 -43.93 48.15 -12.06
C HIS A 125 -44.34 49.32 -11.16
N ALA A 126 -43.38 49.99 -10.53
CA ALA A 126 -43.30 51.46 -10.49
C ALA A 126 -41.88 51.93 -10.09
N ASP A 127 -41.46 52.97 -10.80
CA ASP A 127 -40.19 53.69 -10.89
C ASP A 127 -39.82 54.48 -9.61
N VAL A 128 -38.56 54.39 -9.13
CA VAL A 128 -37.79 55.46 -8.42
C VAL A 128 -36.28 55.16 -8.51
N THR A 129 -35.51 56.21 -8.77
CA THR A 129 -34.06 56.31 -9.03
C THR A 129 -33.13 56.26 -7.80
N ASP A 130 -31.87 55.94 -8.10
CA ASP A 130 -30.58 56.32 -7.44
C ASP A 130 -29.94 55.53 -6.28
N ASP A 131 -28.60 55.49 -6.40
CA ASP A 131 -27.51 55.27 -5.45
C ASP A 131 -27.01 53.85 -5.08
N ILE A 132 -25.85 53.51 -5.67
CA ILE A 132 -24.88 52.50 -5.23
C ILE A 132 -23.80 53.20 -4.39
N LYS A 133 -23.55 52.74 -3.15
CA LYS A 133 -22.35 53.09 -2.36
C LYS A 133 -21.60 51.83 -1.86
N PRO A 134 -20.25 51.80 -1.98
CA PRO A 134 -19.37 50.79 -1.38
C PRO A 134 -18.86 51.22 0.03
N TYR A 135 -18.51 50.24 0.88
CA TYR A 135 -17.98 50.47 2.24
C TYR A 135 -16.43 50.46 2.31
N PRO A 136 -15.80 51.18 3.27
CA PRO A 136 -14.38 51.58 3.21
C PRO A 136 -13.48 51.00 4.31
N ILE A 137 -12.17 51.18 4.08
CA ILE A 137 -11.00 50.91 4.93
C ILE A 137 -10.78 52.08 5.92
N MET A 138 -10.27 51.82 7.14
CA MET A 138 -9.93 52.86 8.11
C MET A 138 -8.50 52.71 8.66
N THR A 139 -7.79 53.83 8.74
CA THR A 139 -6.43 54.05 9.27
C THR A 139 -6.49 55.09 10.38
N THR A 140 -5.62 55.04 11.40
CA THR A 140 -5.48 56.12 12.41
C THR A 140 -4.02 56.33 12.86
N HIS A 141 -3.70 57.58 13.20
CA HIS A 141 -2.42 58.15 13.70
C HIS A 141 -2.65 58.89 15.05
N ILE A 142 -1.54 59.36 15.67
CA ILE A 142 -1.34 60.37 16.78
C ILE A 142 -0.74 59.70 18.06
N ALA A 143 0.23 60.21 18.86
CA ALA A 143 1.23 61.31 18.87
C ALA A 143 2.23 61.10 20.07
N ALA A 144 3.23 61.98 20.23
CA ALA A 144 4.48 61.83 21.02
C ALA A 144 4.54 62.55 22.40
N SER A 145 5.51 62.17 23.27
CA SER A 145 6.25 63.09 24.20
C SER A 145 7.43 62.44 24.97
N ASN A 146 8.61 63.10 24.97
CA ASN A 146 9.66 63.39 26.02
C ASN A 146 10.07 62.32 27.09
N ALA A 147 11.30 62.15 27.62
CA ALA A 147 12.63 62.78 27.53
C ALA A 147 13.71 61.97 28.35
N SER A 148 15.01 62.27 28.13
CA SER A 148 16.20 62.22 29.04
C SER A 148 17.05 60.94 29.29
N LEU A 149 18.38 61.11 29.18
CA LEU A 149 19.58 60.23 29.39
C LEU A 149 20.11 60.32 30.86
N PRO A 150 20.99 59.40 31.41
CA PRO A 150 22.46 59.41 31.16
C PRO A 150 23.34 58.14 31.43
N SER A 151 24.53 58.14 30.79
CA SER A 151 25.91 57.71 31.16
C SER A 151 26.26 56.47 32.03
N ASN A 152 27.05 55.53 31.49
CA ASN A 152 28.44 55.15 31.92
C ASN A 152 28.89 53.77 31.37
N ALA A 153 30.16 53.68 30.93
CA ALA A 153 30.89 52.46 30.54
C ALA A 153 31.80 51.97 31.69
N PRO A 154 32.32 50.72 31.67
CA PRO A 154 33.66 50.48 31.08
C PRO A 154 33.96 49.09 30.45
N GLU A 155 35.05 49.14 29.68
CA GLU A 155 36.01 48.20 29.04
C GLU A 155 36.16 46.70 29.43
N GLY A 156 36.52 45.87 28.42
CA GLY A 156 37.67 44.94 28.52
C GLY A 156 37.58 43.49 27.97
N VAL A 157 38.41 43.18 26.94
CA VAL A 157 39.18 41.90 26.70
C VAL A 157 38.39 40.67 26.15
N LEU A 158 38.83 39.79 25.23
CA LEU A 158 39.86 39.64 24.18
C LEU A 158 39.59 38.27 23.47
N TYR A 159 39.71 38.24 22.13
CA TYR A 159 39.90 37.11 21.16
C TYR A 159 39.46 35.65 21.41
N GLY A 160 38.94 35.02 20.34
CA GLY A 160 39.10 33.58 20.08
C GLY A 160 38.18 33.01 18.99
N ILE A 161 38.68 32.89 17.76
CA ILE A 161 38.02 32.21 16.64
C ILE A 161 37.99 30.69 16.88
N LEU A 162 36.81 30.07 16.79
CA LEU A 162 36.66 28.64 16.51
C LEU A 162 35.37 28.43 15.71
N HIS A 163 35.53 28.12 14.42
CA HIS A 163 34.47 27.58 13.57
C HIS A 163 33.97 26.26 14.16
N LYS A 164 32.70 26.22 14.53
CA LYS A 164 31.94 25.00 14.77
C LYS A 164 30.61 25.15 14.04
N ASP A 165 30.33 24.25 13.10
CA ASP A 165 29.03 24.16 12.45
C ASP A 165 27.99 23.73 13.51
N LEU A 166 27.05 24.62 13.80
CA LEU A 166 25.93 24.35 14.69
C LEU A 166 25.00 23.33 14.04
N SER A 167 24.66 22.27 14.77
CA SER A 167 23.65 21.30 14.33
C SER A 167 22.25 21.94 14.31
N PHE A 168 21.34 21.41 13.49
CA PHE A 168 19.95 21.90 13.40
C PHE A 168 19.23 21.93 14.76
N ARG A 169 19.62 21.05 15.69
CA ARG A 169 19.09 21.00 17.06
C ARG A 169 19.56 22.18 17.90
N GLU A 170 20.82 22.57 17.79
CA GLU A 170 21.37 23.76 18.45
C GLU A 170 20.84 25.06 17.83
N ALA A 171 20.58 25.07 16.52
CA ALA A 171 19.91 26.19 15.84
C ALA A 171 18.43 26.32 16.25
N MET A 172 17.75 25.19 16.53
CA MET A 172 16.39 25.19 17.07
C MET A 172 16.35 25.65 18.52
N GLU A 173 17.27 25.19 19.37
CA GLU A 173 17.37 25.66 20.76
C GLU A 173 17.72 27.15 20.82
N LEU A 174 18.55 27.65 19.90
CA LEU A 174 18.81 29.08 19.75
C LEU A 174 17.56 29.85 19.31
N ASN A 175 16.74 29.27 18.42
CA ASN A 175 15.49 29.88 17.94
C ASN A 175 14.38 29.86 19.02
N GLU A 176 14.32 28.82 19.85
CA GLU A 176 13.42 28.77 21.01
C GLU A 176 13.87 29.72 22.12
N ALA A 177 15.19 29.83 22.36
CA ALA A 177 15.75 30.84 23.27
C ALA A 177 15.47 32.27 22.75
N LEU A 178 15.56 32.50 21.44
CA LEU A 178 15.18 33.78 20.82
C LEU A 178 13.68 34.06 20.99
N ARG A 179 12.81 33.05 20.83
CA ARG A 179 11.37 33.19 21.04
C ARG A 179 11.02 33.49 22.49
N ALA A 180 11.70 32.86 23.45
CA ALA A 180 11.53 33.11 24.88
C ALA A 180 11.96 34.53 25.28
N VAL A 181 13.00 35.08 24.63
CA VAL A 181 13.43 36.48 24.81
C VAL A 181 12.43 37.47 24.17
N THR A 182 11.74 37.08 23.10
CA THR A 182 10.72 37.93 22.45
C THR A 182 9.31 37.86 23.05
N ALA A 183 9.07 36.97 24.02
CA ALA A 183 7.74 36.74 24.61
C ALA A 183 7.55 37.30 26.03
N SER A 184 8.43 38.21 26.49
CA SER A 184 8.27 38.92 27.77
C SER A 184 7.95 40.40 27.53
N PRO A 185 6.89 40.97 28.12
CA PRO A 185 6.53 42.36 27.93
C PRO A 185 7.38 43.26 28.84
N GLY A 186 8.34 43.96 28.24
CA GLY A 186 9.08 45.03 28.90
C GLY A 186 10.58 44.96 28.65
N LEU A 187 11.04 45.70 27.64
CA LEU A 187 12.32 46.44 27.56
C LEU A 187 12.56 46.84 26.09
N ILE A 188 12.30 48.12 25.77
CA ILE A 188 12.74 48.75 24.52
C ILE A 188 14.00 49.56 24.83
N SER A 189 15.15 49.11 24.35
CA SER A 189 16.20 49.98 23.80
C SER A 189 17.24 49.14 23.07
N VAL A 190 17.00 48.88 21.79
CA VAL A 190 18.05 48.49 20.84
C VAL A 190 17.86 49.32 19.57
N LYS A 191 18.23 50.60 19.62
CA LYS A 191 18.65 51.35 18.44
C LYS A 191 20.14 51.55 18.57
N ILE A 192 20.89 50.64 17.94
CA ILE A 192 22.18 50.77 17.26
C ILE A 192 22.57 49.32 17.02
N TYR A 193 22.33 48.81 15.81
CA TYR A 193 22.94 47.66 15.10
C TYR A 193 22.00 47.21 13.97
N TYR A 194 21.56 48.17 13.15
CA TYR A 194 20.88 47.90 11.87
C TYR A 194 21.40 48.83 10.77
N PRO A 195 22.73 48.91 10.58
CA PRO A 195 23.23 49.03 9.21
C PRO A 195 24.38 48.08 8.84
N LEU A 196 24.79 47.15 9.72
CA LEU A 196 25.89 46.21 9.42
C LEU A 196 25.45 44.82 8.94
N LEU A 197 24.21 44.40 9.19
CA LEU A 197 23.72 43.07 8.74
C LEU A 197 23.18 43.07 7.29
N ALA A 198 22.78 44.22 6.76
CA ALA A 198 22.30 44.33 5.38
C ALA A 198 23.45 44.36 4.35
N CYS A 199 24.68 44.74 4.76
CA CYS A 199 25.84 44.77 3.86
C CYS A 199 26.51 43.40 3.68
N VAL A 200 26.36 42.46 4.63
CA VAL A 200 26.97 41.12 4.54
C VAL A 200 26.14 40.17 3.67
N LEU A 201 24.82 40.33 3.62
CA LEU A 201 23.94 39.50 2.79
C LEU A 201 23.89 39.92 1.31
N VAL A 202 24.25 41.16 0.99
CA VAL A 202 24.33 41.63 -0.41
C VAL A 202 25.68 41.28 -1.06
N TRP A 203 26.76 41.09 -0.28
CA TRP A 203 28.07 40.71 -0.84
C TRP A 203 28.18 39.20 -1.16
N TYR A 204 27.41 38.34 -0.49
CA TYR A 204 27.40 36.89 -0.77
C TYR A 204 26.55 36.51 -2.02
N CYS A 205 25.66 37.40 -2.47
CA CYS A 205 24.86 37.18 -3.70
C CYS A 205 25.56 37.63 -4.99
N VAL A 206 26.74 38.26 -4.93
CA VAL A 206 27.40 38.84 -6.12
C VAL A 206 28.65 38.06 -6.57
N THR A 207 29.16 37.09 -5.80
CA THR A 207 30.39 36.33 -6.17
C THR A 207 30.15 34.93 -6.76
N VAL A 208 28.91 34.51 -6.95
CA VAL A 208 28.59 33.23 -7.64
C VAL A 208 28.14 33.43 -9.10
N ALA A 209 28.12 34.68 -9.57
CA ALA A 209 27.78 35.02 -10.95
C ALA A 209 28.97 35.67 -11.69
N SER A 210 30.09 34.94 -11.84
CA SER A 210 31.12 35.28 -12.84
C SER A 210 32.07 34.11 -13.09
N SER A 211 31.70 33.18 -13.96
CA SER A 211 32.67 32.43 -14.77
C SER A 211 31.97 31.78 -15.95
N GLN A 212 31.66 32.56 -17.00
CA GLN A 212 31.47 32.00 -18.34
C GLN A 212 32.07 32.94 -19.38
N ASP A 213 33.10 32.42 -20.05
CA ASP A 213 33.73 32.97 -21.24
C ASP A 213 32.71 33.13 -22.38
N THR A 214 32.88 34.20 -23.15
CA THR A 214 32.08 34.51 -24.35
C THR A 214 32.77 33.99 -25.61
N PRO A 215 32.00 33.48 -26.58
CA PRO A 215 32.32 33.63 -28.00
C PRO A 215 31.24 34.43 -28.76
N ASP A 216 31.70 35.09 -29.81
CA ASP A 216 31.05 36.08 -30.68
C ASP A 216 29.75 35.57 -31.40
N PRO A 217 28.82 36.45 -31.82
CA PRO A 217 27.47 36.07 -32.23
C PRO A 217 27.30 36.00 -33.75
N THR A 218 26.90 34.84 -34.28
CA THR A 218 26.08 34.75 -35.51
C THR A 218 25.42 33.38 -35.61
N SER A 219 24.14 33.29 -35.26
CA SER A 219 23.07 32.60 -36.01
C SER A 219 21.87 32.40 -35.08
N SER A 220 20.78 33.07 -35.39
CA SER A 220 19.46 32.89 -34.79
C SER A 220 18.95 31.47 -35.02
N ASP A 221 18.67 30.72 -33.96
CA ASP A 221 17.75 29.58 -34.00
C ASP A 221 17.01 29.43 -32.67
N GLY A 222 15.76 28.98 -32.76
CA GLY A 222 14.68 29.22 -31.81
C GLY A 222 14.87 28.72 -30.38
N ILE A 223 14.36 29.52 -29.44
CA ILE A 223 14.09 29.11 -28.06
C ILE A 223 13.01 28.02 -28.08
N ASN A 224 13.43 26.75 -28.06
CA ASN A 224 12.59 25.66 -27.59
C ASN A 224 12.91 25.45 -26.10
N GLY A 225 11.89 25.63 -25.25
CA GLY A 225 12.00 25.42 -23.81
C GLY A 225 12.57 24.04 -23.52
N THR A 226 13.72 23.99 -22.84
CA THR A 226 14.34 22.75 -22.40
C THR A 226 13.42 22.07 -21.40
N SER A 227 12.71 21.02 -21.82
CA SER A 227 11.98 20.14 -20.93
C SER A 227 12.96 19.59 -19.88
N VAL A 228 12.72 19.85 -18.60
CA VAL A 228 13.52 19.24 -17.52
C VAL A 228 13.33 17.73 -17.64
N ALA A 229 14.40 17.01 -17.98
CA ALA A 229 14.37 15.55 -18.05
C ALA A 229 14.18 15.01 -16.63
N CYS A 230 12.99 14.47 -16.33
CA CYS A 230 12.67 13.82 -15.06
C CYS A 230 12.76 12.29 -15.22
N PRO A 231 13.96 11.66 -15.16
CA PRO A 231 14.04 10.20 -15.18
C PRO A 231 13.30 9.60 -13.98
N ARG A 232 12.55 8.51 -14.19
CA ARG A 232 11.86 7.81 -13.11
C ARG A 232 12.84 6.85 -12.42
N ILE A 233 13.31 7.23 -11.24
CA ILE A 233 14.18 6.41 -10.38
C ILE A 233 13.51 6.25 -9.02
N ARG A 234 12.94 5.08 -8.75
CA ARG A 234 12.31 4.77 -7.47
C ARG A 234 13.37 4.47 -6.41
N LYS A 235 13.26 5.09 -5.24
CA LYS A 235 14.23 4.96 -4.12
C LYS A 235 13.54 4.45 -2.86
N ALA A 236 14.31 3.86 -1.95
CA ALA A 236 13.82 3.57 -0.60
C ALA A 236 13.33 4.86 0.05
N TRP A 237 12.29 4.79 0.87
CA TRP A 237 11.80 5.94 1.64
C TRP A 237 12.92 6.65 2.42
N ASP A 238 13.80 5.87 3.05
CA ASP A 238 14.95 6.31 3.85
C ASP A 238 16.02 7.03 3.04
N ARG A 239 15.94 6.94 1.71
CA ARG A 239 16.87 7.55 0.75
C ARG A 239 16.25 8.72 0.00
N GLN A 240 14.96 8.97 0.21
CA GLN A 240 14.31 10.19 -0.28
C GLN A 240 14.84 11.38 0.53
N THR A 241 15.11 12.47 -0.16
CA THR A 241 15.35 13.77 0.47
C THR A 241 14.08 14.28 1.14
N ASP A 242 14.20 15.24 2.06
CA ASP A 242 13.03 15.84 2.73
C ASP A 242 12.07 16.48 1.73
N VAL A 243 12.60 17.06 0.64
CA VAL A 243 11.80 17.63 -0.46
C VAL A 243 11.04 16.54 -1.21
N GLU A 244 11.67 15.40 -1.51
CA GLU A 244 11.00 14.27 -2.16
C GLU A 244 9.90 13.68 -1.26
N LYS A 245 10.16 13.49 0.04
CA LYS A 245 9.17 13.03 1.01
C LYS A 245 7.99 13.99 1.12
N ALA A 246 8.26 15.29 1.28
CA ALA A 246 7.23 16.32 1.37
C ALA A 246 6.41 16.43 0.07
N THR A 247 7.03 16.21 -1.09
CA THR A 247 6.33 16.19 -2.38
C THR A 247 5.44 14.96 -2.53
N TYR A 248 5.89 13.78 -2.08
CA TYR A 248 5.08 12.57 -2.08
C TYR A 248 3.87 12.67 -1.14
N ILE A 249 4.09 13.14 0.10
CA ILE A 249 3.02 13.36 1.08
C ILE A 249 1.99 14.37 0.54
N HIS A 250 2.45 15.49 -0.02
CA HIS A 250 1.59 16.50 -0.64
C HIS A 250 0.74 15.92 -1.79
N ALA A 251 1.34 15.14 -2.68
CA ALA A 251 0.61 14.51 -3.78
C ALA A 251 -0.44 13.51 -3.28
N LEU A 252 -0.13 12.73 -2.24
CA LEU A 252 -1.11 11.83 -1.62
C LEU A 252 -2.30 12.61 -1.04
N GLN A 253 -2.04 13.67 -0.26
CA GLN A 253 -3.08 14.54 0.31
C GLN A 253 -3.98 15.11 -0.78
N LEU A 254 -3.39 15.72 -1.83
CA LEU A 254 -4.15 16.24 -2.97
C LEU A 254 -4.97 15.15 -3.67
N SER A 255 -4.42 13.95 -3.85
CA SER A 255 -5.15 12.86 -4.50
C SER A 255 -6.39 12.43 -3.70
N MET A 256 -6.31 12.48 -2.36
CA MET A 256 -7.42 12.18 -1.46
C MET A 256 -8.44 13.32 -1.46
N ASP A 257 -7.99 14.56 -1.34
CA ASP A 257 -8.85 15.76 -1.34
C ASP A 257 -9.64 15.89 -2.65
N GLN A 258 -9.06 15.49 -3.78
CA GLN A 258 -9.72 15.48 -5.09
C GLN A 258 -10.58 14.22 -5.34
N GLY A 259 -10.63 13.27 -4.40
CA GLY A 259 -11.37 12.02 -4.54
C GLY A 259 -10.83 11.08 -5.62
N LEU A 260 -9.60 11.29 -6.10
CA LEU A 260 -8.94 10.40 -7.06
C LEU A 260 -8.37 9.16 -6.38
N TYR A 261 -7.92 9.30 -5.13
CA TYR A 261 -7.32 8.21 -4.37
C TYR A 261 -8.30 7.05 -4.12
N SER A 262 -9.55 7.34 -3.75
CA SER A 262 -10.59 6.32 -3.53
C SER A 262 -10.99 5.59 -4.82
N LYS A 263 -10.77 6.19 -6.00
CA LYS A 263 -10.99 5.49 -7.28
C LYS A 263 -9.93 4.43 -7.56
N PHE A 264 -8.70 4.60 -7.09
CA PHE A 264 -7.70 3.52 -7.16
C PHE A 264 -8.06 2.37 -6.21
N MET A 265 -8.62 2.67 -5.03
CA MET A 265 -9.23 1.64 -4.18
C MET A 265 -10.35 0.90 -4.92
N SER A 266 -11.27 1.61 -5.61
CA SER A 266 -12.39 0.97 -6.30
C SER A 266 -11.92 0.03 -7.43
N ILE A 267 -10.80 0.32 -8.09
CA ILE A 267 -10.18 -0.59 -9.08
C ILE A 267 -9.75 -1.91 -8.42
N HIS A 268 -9.13 -1.84 -7.25
CA HIS A 268 -8.64 -3.04 -6.56
C HIS A 268 -9.77 -3.80 -5.85
N GLN A 269 -10.83 -3.11 -5.46
CA GLN A 269 -12.01 -3.69 -4.83
C GLN A 269 -12.91 -4.44 -5.82
N ASP A 270 -12.89 -4.08 -7.12
CA ASP A 270 -13.66 -4.78 -8.14
C ASP A 270 -13.34 -6.28 -8.15
N ALA A 271 -14.38 -7.12 -8.16
CA ALA A 271 -14.22 -8.56 -7.98
C ALA A 271 -13.49 -9.26 -9.14
N VAL A 272 -13.55 -8.74 -10.37
CA VAL A 272 -12.82 -9.34 -11.51
C VAL A 272 -11.37 -8.87 -11.49
N SER A 273 -11.16 -7.58 -11.24
CA SER A 273 -9.86 -6.95 -11.06
C SER A 273 -9.06 -7.61 -9.94
N ASN A 274 -9.65 -7.73 -8.74
CA ASN A 274 -9.03 -8.35 -7.57
C ASN A 274 -8.61 -9.81 -7.81
N ARG A 275 -9.41 -10.57 -8.55
CA ARG A 275 -9.08 -11.96 -8.93
C ARG A 275 -7.91 -12.08 -9.89
N GLN A 276 -7.61 -11.04 -10.66
CA GLN A 276 -6.37 -11.00 -11.44
C GLN A 276 -5.21 -10.49 -10.59
N ALA A 277 -5.50 -9.54 -9.69
CA ALA A 277 -4.53 -8.97 -8.79
C ALA A 277 -3.93 -10.02 -7.84
N HIS A 278 -4.70 -10.99 -7.32
CA HIS A 278 -4.26 -11.93 -6.28
C HIS A 278 -4.56 -13.40 -6.58
N GLY A 279 -3.72 -14.31 -6.09
CA GLY A 279 -3.85 -15.76 -6.17
C GLY A 279 -3.60 -16.32 -7.57
N THR A 280 -2.92 -15.56 -8.44
CA THR A 280 -2.75 -15.92 -9.86
C THR A 280 -1.34 -15.63 -10.37
N CYS A 281 -1.01 -16.24 -11.52
CA CYS A 281 0.27 -16.03 -12.20
C CYS A 281 0.52 -14.59 -12.64
N VAL A 282 -0.50 -13.73 -12.66
CA VAL A 282 -0.39 -12.35 -13.14
C VAL A 282 -0.30 -11.29 -12.04
N PHE A 283 -0.31 -11.69 -10.77
CA PHE A 283 -0.22 -10.81 -9.59
C PHE A 283 0.86 -9.72 -9.74
N LEU A 284 2.11 -10.08 -10.07
CA LEU A 284 3.23 -9.13 -10.16
C LEU A 284 3.03 -8.11 -11.30
N PHE A 285 2.49 -8.55 -12.44
CA PHE A 285 2.30 -7.70 -13.61
C PHE A 285 1.11 -6.76 -13.43
N TRP A 286 0.00 -7.27 -12.88
CA TRP A 286 -1.19 -6.47 -12.60
C TRP A 286 -0.85 -5.32 -11.65
N HIS A 287 -0.15 -5.61 -10.55
CA HIS A 287 0.26 -4.60 -9.59
C HIS A 287 1.28 -3.61 -10.18
N ARG A 288 2.19 -4.04 -11.06
CA ARG A 288 3.10 -3.12 -11.78
C ARG A 288 2.34 -2.06 -12.56
N GLN A 289 1.36 -2.45 -13.38
CA GLN A 289 0.58 -1.47 -14.14
C GLN A 289 -0.25 -0.57 -13.21
N PHE A 290 -0.80 -1.13 -12.12
CA PHE A 290 -1.56 -0.37 -11.13
C PHE A 290 -0.71 0.73 -10.49
N LEU A 291 0.52 0.40 -10.08
CA LEU A 291 1.48 1.35 -9.51
C LEU A 291 1.89 2.44 -10.50
N VAL A 292 2.11 2.10 -11.77
CA VAL A 292 2.49 3.11 -12.77
C VAL A 292 1.34 4.06 -13.06
N GLY A 293 0.11 3.57 -13.15
CA GLY A 293 -1.09 4.42 -13.24
C GLY A 293 -1.25 5.34 -12.04
N PHE A 294 -1.02 4.83 -10.83
CA PHE A 294 -1.07 5.64 -9.61
C PHE A 294 0.03 6.72 -9.59
N GLU A 295 1.26 6.36 -9.97
CA GLU A 295 2.37 7.31 -10.10
C GLU A 295 2.08 8.40 -11.14
N ASN A 296 1.50 8.04 -12.29
CA ASN A 296 1.09 8.98 -13.33
C ASN A 296 0.02 9.95 -12.82
N MET A 297 -0.95 9.46 -12.03
CA MET A 297 -1.94 10.31 -11.38
C MET A 297 -1.26 11.31 -10.44
N LEU A 298 -0.41 10.86 -9.52
CA LEU A 298 0.30 11.75 -8.59
C LEU A 298 1.14 12.82 -9.30
N ARG A 299 1.84 12.46 -10.37
CA ARG A 299 2.66 13.38 -11.18
C ARG A 299 1.87 14.46 -11.89
N SER A 300 0.56 14.28 -12.04
CA SER A 300 -0.32 15.21 -12.76
C SER A 300 -1.00 16.24 -11.85
N LEU A 301 -0.93 16.07 -10.53
CA LEU A 301 -1.76 16.85 -9.59
C LEU A 301 -1.31 18.29 -9.39
N ASP A 302 0.00 18.52 -9.31
CA ASP A 302 0.57 19.85 -9.04
C ASP A 302 1.94 20.04 -9.75
N PRO A 303 1.98 20.16 -11.10
CA PRO A 303 3.20 20.50 -11.84
C PRO A 303 3.65 21.95 -11.59
N PRO A 304 4.97 22.25 -11.53
CA PRO A 304 6.09 21.34 -11.76
C PRO A 304 6.51 20.54 -10.53
N ARG A 305 5.97 20.84 -9.34
CA ARG A 305 6.37 20.24 -8.06
C ARG A 305 6.30 18.71 -8.09
N THR A 306 5.22 18.16 -8.63
CA THR A 306 4.99 16.72 -8.73
C THR A 306 5.49 16.11 -10.05
N SER A 307 5.97 16.91 -11.00
CA SER A 307 6.31 16.43 -12.34
C SER A 307 7.43 15.40 -12.37
N CYS A 308 8.36 15.42 -11.41
CA CYS A 308 9.41 14.41 -11.29
C CYS A 308 9.12 13.34 -10.21
N LEU A 309 7.94 13.33 -9.59
CA LEU A 309 7.60 12.39 -8.51
C LEU A 309 7.70 10.93 -8.99
N THR A 310 8.26 10.07 -8.13
CA THR A 310 8.26 8.61 -8.29
C THR A 310 7.81 7.95 -7.00
N LEU A 311 7.20 6.77 -7.09
CA LEU A 311 6.82 6.03 -5.89
C LEU A 311 8.06 5.58 -5.09
N PRO A 312 8.13 5.84 -3.78
CA PRO A 312 9.16 5.29 -2.91
C PRO A 312 8.83 3.84 -2.56
N TYR A 313 9.85 3.00 -2.39
CA TYR A 313 9.67 1.65 -1.88
C TYR A 313 9.92 1.56 -0.36
N TYR A 314 9.20 0.67 0.31
CA TYR A 314 9.37 0.37 1.73
C TYR A 314 10.44 -0.72 1.90
N ASP A 315 11.66 -0.34 2.30
CA ASP A 315 12.78 -1.27 2.51
C ASP A 315 12.69 -2.01 3.85
N TYR A 316 11.61 -2.77 4.04
CA TYR A 316 11.43 -3.60 5.23
C TYR A 316 12.51 -4.68 5.38
N VAL A 317 13.32 -4.97 4.35
CA VAL A 317 14.49 -5.86 4.49
C VAL A 317 15.58 -5.20 5.33
N GLN A 318 15.86 -3.91 5.08
CA GLN A 318 16.77 -3.13 5.90
C GLN A 318 16.18 -2.86 7.30
N HIS A 319 14.91 -2.47 7.41
CA HIS A 319 14.28 -2.21 8.72
C HIS A 319 14.18 -3.48 9.58
N ASN A 320 13.98 -4.63 8.94
CA ASN A 320 14.04 -5.93 9.61
C ASN A 320 15.45 -6.28 10.09
N LEU A 321 16.49 -5.92 9.34
CA LEU A 321 17.88 -6.07 9.80
C LEU A 321 18.14 -5.22 11.04
N ASP A 322 17.63 -3.98 11.08
CA ASP A 322 17.75 -3.09 12.24
C ASP A 322 17.04 -3.70 13.47
N TYR A 323 15.88 -4.34 13.28
CA TYR A 323 15.17 -5.09 14.31
C TYR A 323 15.94 -6.33 14.81
N VAL A 324 16.52 -7.13 13.91
CA VAL A 324 17.35 -8.30 14.29
C VAL A 324 18.58 -7.86 15.12
N ASN A 325 19.12 -6.68 14.84
CA ASN A 325 20.22 -6.08 15.60
C ASN A 325 19.74 -5.23 16.78
N GLN A 326 18.45 -5.29 17.12
CA GLN A 326 17.83 -4.62 18.28
C GLN A 326 18.07 -3.10 18.32
N ARG A 327 18.18 -2.46 17.14
CA ARG A 327 18.25 -0.98 17.03
C ARG A 327 16.89 -0.32 17.27
N CYS A 328 15.84 -1.11 17.15
CA CYS A 328 14.44 -0.75 17.28
C CYS A 328 13.67 -2.01 17.68
N THR A 329 12.42 -1.86 18.13
CA THR A 329 11.67 -2.98 18.73
C THR A 329 10.41 -3.34 17.98
N THR A 330 9.75 -2.40 17.30
CA THR A 330 8.45 -2.58 16.66
C THR A 330 8.50 -2.13 15.22
N ILE A 331 7.55 -2.58 14.40
CA ILE A 331 7.53 -2.22 12.98
C ILE A 331 7.48 -0.70 12.80
N GLU A 332 6.76 0.03 13.66
CA GLU A 332 6.70 1.49 13.61
C GLU A 332 8.01 2.16 14.04
N SER A 333 8.66 1.68 15.11
CA SER A 333 9.93 2.24 15.57
C SER A 333 11.12 1.91 14.64
N CYS A 334 11.03 0.83 13.89
CA CYS A 334 12.04 0.45 12.91
C CYS A 334 11.86 1.09 11.54
N SER A 335 10.65 1.53 11.18
CA SER A 335 10.33 1.90 9.80
C SER A 335 9.94 3.39 9.71
N PRO A 336 10.84 4.28 9.28
CA PRO A 336 10.54 5.71 9.18
C PRO A 336 9.32 6.03 8.31
N ILE A 337 9.07 5.26 7.25
CA ILE A 337 7.90 5.45 6.39
C ILE A 337 6.57 5.34 7.16
N LEU A 338 6.46 4.41 8.12
CA LEU A 338 5.23 4.24 8.90
C LEU A 338 4.97 5.47 9.77
N ARG A 339 6.02 6.03 10.37
CA ARG A 339 5.94 7.23 11.21
C ARG A 339 5.65 8.48 10.38
N ASP A 340 6.38 8.67 9.28
CA ASP A 340 6.25 9.86 8.43
C ASP A 340 4.85 9.92 7.75
N LEU A 341 4.23 8.76 7.50
CA LEU A 341 2.85 8.64 7.00
C LEU A 341 1.78 8.59 8.12
N GLY A 342 2.12 9.01 9.35
CA GLY A 342 1.17 9.28 10.44
C GLY A 342 1.16 8.28 11.58
N GLY A 343 1.95 7.20 11.53
CA GLY A 343 2.02 6.18 12.59
C GLY A 343 0.69 5.48 12.87
N SER A 344 0.55 4.89 14.06
CA SER A 344 -0.64 4.15 14.46
C SER A 344 -1.34 4.63 15.74
N THR A 345 -0.90 5.74 16.35
CA THR A 345 -1.33 6.14 17.71
C THR A 345 -2.21 7.39 17.76
N GLN A 346 -1.95 8.40 16.93
CA GLN A 346 -2.76 9.62 16.87
C GLN A 346 -4.06 9.33 16.10
N ALA A 347 -5.13 9.07 16.85
CA ALA A 347 -6.37 8.56 16.29
C ALA A 347 -7.62 9.15 16.93
N ILE A 348 -8.71 9.06 16.18
CA ILE A 348 -10.07 9.36 16.61
C ILE A 348 -10.92 8.08 16.65
N ARG A 349 -12.07 8.15 17.33
CA ARG A 349 -13.08 7.09 17.23
C ARG A 349 -13.82 7.23 15.91
N SER A 350 -13.94 6.14 15.17
CA SER A 350 -14.73 6.09 13.94
C SER A 350 -15.29 4.69 13.74
N THR A 351 -16.53 4.62 13.27
CA THR A 351 -17.19 3.39 12.79
C THR A 351 -17.50 3.50 11.30
N ALA A 352 -16.81 4.41 10.60
CA ALA A 352 -17.04 4.67 9.19
C ALA A 352 -16.93 3.38 8.37
N ASN A 353 -17.87 3.24 7.43
CA ASN A 353 -17.85 2.17 6.45
C ASN A 353 -16.92 2.59 5.31
N ILE A 354 -15.92 1.76 5.01
CA ILE A 354 -14.94 1.98 3.94
C ILE A 354 -15.09 0.82 2.97
N GLY A 355 -15.62 1.06 1.77
CA GLY A 355 -15.78 0.01 0.76
C GLY A 355 -16.61 -1.21 1.24
N GLY A 356 -17.59 -1.00 2.12
CA GLY A 356 -18.41 -2.07 2.69
C GLY A 356 -17.90 -2.65 4.01
N TYR A 357 -16.72 -2.24 4.50
CA TYR A 357 -16.09 -2.79 5.70
C TYR A 357 -16.04 -1.79 6.86
N THR A 358 -16.11 -2.29 8.10
CA THR A 358 -15.97 -1.49 9.32
C THR A 358 -14.88 -2.06 10.22
N TYR A 359 -14.26 -1.18 11.01
CA TYR A 359 -13.09 -1.51 11.83
C TYR A 359 -13.17 -0.93 13.25
N PRO A 360 -14.25 -1.21 14.01
CA PRO A 360 -14.43 -0.64 15.35
C PRO A 360 -13.33 -1.04 16.34
N GLN A 361 -12.59 -2.12 16.08
CA GLN A 361 -11.50 -2.61 16.90
C GLN A 361 -10.15 -1.90 16.67
N PHE A 362 -10.02 -1.13 15.59
CA PHE A 362 -8.77 -0.46 15.23
C PHE A 362 -8.84 1.05 15.46
N ALA A 363 -7.69 1.65 15.75
CA ALA A 363 -7.56 3.09 15.89
C ALA A 363 -7.74 3.75 14.50
N CYS A 364 -8.66 4.70 14.39
CA CYS A 364 -8.82 5.47 13.15
C CYS A 364 -7.86 6.66 13.17
N VAL A 365 -6.68 6.45 12.58
CA VAL A 365 -5.57 7.41 12.60
C VAL A 365 -5.91 8.62 11.75
N ASN A 366 -5.78 9.82 12.31
CA ASN A 366 -6.08 11.09 11.66
C ASN A 366 -4.85 12.01 11.57
N ALA A 367 -3.66 11.41 11.46
CA ALA A 367 -2.39 12.10 11.36
C ALA A 367 -1.83 12.06 9.93
N SER A 368 -1.05 13.09 9.55
CA SER A 368 -0.38 13.17 8.25
C SER A 368 -1.38 12.96 7.10
N VAL A 369 -1.04 12.13 6.11
CA VAL A 369 -1.88 11.76 4.97
C VAL A 369 -3.24 11.18 5.36
N ALA A 370 -3.35 10.50 6.51
CA ALA A 370 -4.58 9.80 6.88
C ALA A 370 -5.75 10.76 7.18
N SER A 371 -5.48 12.00 7.57
CA SER A 371 -6.52 13.00 7.83
C SER A 371 -7.26 13.48 6.57
N HIS A 372 -6.68 13.24 5.39
CA HIS A 372 -7.26 13.64 4.11
C HIS A 372 -8.16 12.56 3.52
N PHE A 373 -8.13 11.34 4.06
CA PHE A 373 -8.91 10.25 3.51
C PHE A 373 -10.41 10.40 3.82
N CYS A 374 -11.23 10.30 2.77
CA CYS A 374 -12.68 10.27 2.87
C CYS A 374 -13.22 8.95 2.33
N ALA A 375 -13.96 8.23 3.18
CA ALA A 375 -14.68 7.02 2.78
C ALA A 375 -15.89 7.35 1.89
N ASP A 376 -16.39 6.34 1.18
CA ASP A 376 -17.39 6.45 0.11
C ASP A 376 -18.53 7.44 0.40
N SER A 377 -18.65 8.47 -0.45
CA SER A 377 -19.86 9.30 -0.65
C SER A 377 -20.49 9.95 0.60
N GLN A 378 -19.79 10.06 1.72
CA GLN A 378 -20.35 10.76 2.88
C GLN A 378 -20.32 12.28 2.67
N ARG A 379 -21.43 12.95 3.01
CA ARG A 379 -21.52 14.42 3.14
C ARG A 379 -20.53 14.97 4.19
N SER A 380 -19.96 14.10 5.03
CA SER A 380 -18.90 14.40 6.01
C SER A 380 -17.75 13.40 5.88
N CYS A 381 -16.56 13.90 5.53
CA CYS A 381 -15.35 13.10 5.44
C CYS A 381 -14.97 12.52 6.81
N SER A 382 -14.65 11.22 6.88
CA SER A 382 -14.20 10.55 8.12
C SER A 382 -12.87 11.11 8.61
N GLY A 383 -12.02 11.59 7.68
CA GLY A 383 -10.74 12.23 7.99
C GLY A 383 -9.80 11.33 8.78
N CYS A 384 -9.86 10.02 8.57
CA CYS A 384 -9.03 9.05 9.27
C CYS A 384 -8.97 7.70 8.54
N ILE A 385 -7.93 6.91 8.85
CA ILE A 385 -7.71 5.55 8.31
C ILE A 385 -7.57 4.56 9.47
N PRO A 386 -8.40 3.50 9.55
CA PRO A 386 -8.24 2.44 10.55
C PRO A 386 -6.96 1.62 10.33
N ARG A 387 -6.01 1.70 11.28
CA ARG A 387 -4.70 1.03 11.22
C ARG A 387 -4.54 -0.01 12.32
N GLY A 388 -3.77 -1.06 12.03
CA GLY A 388 -3.27 -1.97 13.07
C GLY A 388 -2.36 -1.25 14.07
N PRO A 389 -2.12 -1.85 15.26
CA PRO A 389 -1.31 -1.23 16.31
C PRO A 389 0.20 -1.37 16.03
N TRP A 390 0.70 -0.65 15.03
CA TRP A 390 2.10 -0.74 14.56
C TRP A 390 3.11 -0.41 15.66
N HIS A 391 2.76 0.49 16.58
CA HIS A 391 3.59 0.86 17.72
C HIS A 391 3.89 -0.31 18.69
N SER A 392 3.10 -1.39 18.68
CA SER A 392 3.26 -2.59 19.52
C SER A 392 3.36 -3.88 18.70
N THR A 393 3.41 -3.79 17.37
CA THR A 393 3.56 -4.94 16.48
C THR A 393 5.04 -5.20 16.19
N PHE A 394 5.47 -6.45 16.30
CA PHE A 394 6.85 -6.88 16.04
C PHE A 394 7.05 -7.31 14.58
N PHE A 395 8.29 -7.23 14.09
CA PHE A 395 8.62 -7.71 12.75
C PHE A 395 8.53 -9.23 12.66
N ASN A 396 7.88 -9.74 11.61
CA ASN A 396 7.89 -11.17 11.30
C ASN A 396 9.19 -11.56 10.54
N PRO A 397 9.75 -12.76 10.76
CA PRO A 397 10.87 -13.29 9.98
C PRO A 397 10.62 -13.39 8.45
N ASP A 398 9.39 -13.35 7.98
CA ASP A 398 9.05 -13.50 6.56
C ASP A 398 9.57 -12.35 5.68
N VAL A 399 9.86 -11.18 6.27
CA VAL A 399 10.48 -10.05 5.56
C VAL A 399 12.01 -10.02 5.68
N ASN A 400 12.60 -11.00 6.37
CA ASN A 400 14.05 -11.12 6.50
C ASN A 400 14.70 -11.47 5.16
N PHE A 401 15.91 -10.96 4.94
CA PHE A 401 16.68 -11.20 3.72
C PHE A 401 16.76 -12.68 3.32
N ASN A 402 16.95 -13.60 4.28
CA ASN A 402 17.04 -15.03 3.99
C ASN A 402 15.75 -15.55 3.34
N ARG A 403 14.60 -15.15 3.87
CA ARG A 403 13.29 -15.52 3.32
C ARG A 403 13.04 -14.85 1.98
N VAL A 404 13.31 -13.55 1.88
CA VAL A 404 13.12 -12.77 0.64
C VAL A 404 13.97 -13.36 -0.49
N LYS A 405 15.25 -13.66 -0.24
CA LYS A 405 16.13 -14.32 -1.22
C LYS A 405 15.52 -15.64 -1.72
N ARG A 406 15.01 -16.48 -0.81
CA ARG A 406 14.40 -17.78 -1.17
C ARG A 406 13.09 -17.65 -1.93
N ALA A 407 12.28 -16.64 -1.64
CA ALA A 407 11.05 -16.36 -2.38
C ALA A 407 11.32 -15.84 -3.80
N VAL A 408 12.34 -15.00 -3.96
CA VAL A 408 12.65 -14.31 -5.23
C VAL A 408 13.52 -15.14 -6.15
N LEU A 409 14.48 -15.92 -5.63
CA LEU A 409 15.44 -16.67 -6.43
C LEU A 409 15.34 -18.20 -6.26
N PRO A 410 14.15 -18.82 -6.23
CA PRO A 410 14.06 -20.27 -6.14
C PRO A 410 14.72 -20.93 -7.37
N THR A 411 15.46 -22.00 -7.15
CA THR A 411 16.17 -22.72 -8.21
C THR A 411 15.18 -23.33 -9.22
N GLY A 412 15.49 -23.27 -10.52
CA GLY A 412 14.74 -23.97 -11.58
C GLY A 412 13.27 -23.57 -11.73
N SER A 413 12.86 -22.40 -11.20
CA SER A 413 11.45 -22.03 -11.09
C SER A 413 10.99 -21.06 -12.17
N SER A 414 9.74 -21.22 -12.61
CA SER A 414 9.05 -20.29 -13.50
C SER A 414 8.64 -19.01 -12.79
N ILE A 415 8.28 -17.98 -13.55
CA ILE A 415 7.76 -16.74 -12.95
C ILE A 415 6.45 -16.99 -12.19
N ALA A 416 5.59 -17.92 -12.61
CA ALA A 416 4.37 -18.24 -11.87
C ALA A 416 4.67 -18.80 -10.47
N ALA A 417 5.70 -19.66 -10.34
CA ALA A 417 6.13 -20.16 -9.04
C ALA A 417 6.75 -19.06 -8.17
N VAL A 418 7.53 -18.15 -8.76
CA VAL A 418 8.09 -16.99 -8.05
C VAL A 418 7.01 -16.00 -7.62
N THR A 419 6.04 -15.71 -8.48
CA THR A 419 4.85 -14.91 -8.17
C THR A 419 4.14 -15.46 -6.94
N SER A 420 3.84 -16.76 -6.93
CA SER A 420 3.21 -17.43 -5.79
C SER A 420 4.07 -17.38 -4.53
N ALA A 421 5.38 -17.62 -4.65
CA ALA A 421 6.30 -17.58 -3.52
C ALA A 421 6.39 -16.18 -2.89
N ILE A 422 6.41 -15.11 -3.69
CA ILE A 422 6.41 -13.72 -3.22
C ILE A 422 5.07 -13.37 -2.57
N GLU A 423 3.96 -13.70 -3.23
CA GLU A 423 2.60 -13.40 -2.77
C GLU A 423 2.31 -14.05 -1.41
N PHE A 424 2.45 -15.38 -1.30
CA PHE A 424 2.14 -16.13 -0.08
C PHE A 424 3.24 -16.06 1.00
N SER A 425 4.25 -15.21 0.82
CA SER A 425 5.24 -14.89 1.85
C SER A 425 5.28 -13.41 2.14
N VAL A 426 6.34 -12.72 1.69
CA VAL A 426 6.64 -11.33 2.03
C VAL A 426 5.48 -10.36 1.77
N HIS A 427 4.68 -10.57 0.72
CA HIS A 427 3.50 -9.75 0.45
C HIS A 427 2.41 -9.94 1.52
N ASN A 428 1.89 -11.17 1.67
CA ASN A 428 0.84 -11.46 2.65
C ASN A 428 1.29 -11.15 4.09
N SER A 429 2.55 -11.41 4.44
CA SER A 429 3.08 -11.13 5.78
C SER A 429 3.10 -9.64 6.10
N VAL A 430 3.42 -8.75 5.15
CA VAL A 430 3.35 -7.30 5.40
C VAL A 430 1.90 -6.83 5.50
N HIS A 431 0.99 -7.29 4.64
CA HIS A 431 -0.43 -7.00 4.75
C HIS A 431 -1.01 -7.45 6.11
N SER A 432 -0.66 -8.67 6.55
CA SER A 432 -1.08 -9.23 7.83
C SER A 432 -0.50 -8.45 9.02
N MET A 433 0.80 -8.12 8.97
CA MET A 433 1.51 -7.40 10.04
C MET A 433 1.02 -5.96 10.21
N LEU A 434 0.71 -5.25 9.11
CA LEU A 434 0.16 -3.90 9.19
C LEU A 434 -1.32 -3.88 9.60
N SER A 435 -2.08 -4.93 9.29
CA SER A 435 -3.48 -5.11 9.72
C SER A 435 -4.38 -3.89 9.42
N GLY A 436 -5.51 -3.73 10.11
CA GLY A 436 -6.48 -2.65 9.81
C GLY A 436 -7.00 -2.76 8.37
N VAL A 437 -7.12 -1.61 7.68
CA VAL A 437 -7.47 -1.62 6.25
C VAL A 437 -6.39 -2.28 5.38
N MET A 438 -5.11 -2.20 5.77
CA MET A 438 -4.01 -2.86 5.06
C MET A 438 -4.14 -4.39 5.09
N GLY A 439 -4.77 -4.94 6.13
CA GLY A 439 -5.06 -6.37 6.23
C GLY A 439 -6.24 -6.85 5.36
N ASN A 440 -6.96 -5.96 4.68
CA ASN A 440 -8.11 -6.33 3.84
C ASN A 440 -7.73 -6.47 2.37
N LEU A 441 -8.04 -7.64 1.80
CA LEU A 441 -7.71 -8.00 0.42
C LEU A 441 -8.29 -7.03 -0.62
N PHE A 442 -9.43 -6.39 -0.37
CA PHE A 442 -10.11 -5.57 -1.37
C PHE A 442 -9.77 -4.09 -1.23
N ILE A 443 -9.70 -3.58 0.00
CA ILE A 443 -9.56 -2.14 0.27
C ILE A 443 -8.18 -1.74 0.82
N SER A 444 -7.20 -2.64 0.84
CA SER A 444 -5.84 -2.32 1.29
C SER A 444 -5.19 -1.08 0.62
N PRO A 445 -5.51 -0.70 -0.65
CA PRO A 445 -5.02 0.57 -1.22
C PRO A 445 -5.53 1.84 -0.52
N VAL A 446 -6.46 1.74 0.43
CA VAL A 446 -6.81 2.85 1.33
C VAL A 446 -5.58 3.29 2.13
N GLU A 447 -4.76 2.35 2.60
CA GLU A 447 -3.56 2.66 3.37
C GLU A 447 -2.45 3.22 2.45
N PRO A 448 -1.93 4.44 2.67
CA PRO A 448 -0.86 5.01 1.83
C PRO A 448 0.42 4.18 1.75
N VAL A 449 0.74 3.41 2.80
CA VAL A 449 1.88 2.48 2.80
C VAL A 449 1.70 1.35 1.76
N PHE A 450 0.47 1.05 1.30
CA PHE A 450 0.18 0.06 0.26
C PHE A 450 1.06 0.26 -0.97
N TYR A 451 1.12 1.49 -1.49
CA TYR A 451 1.85 1.79 -2.72
C TYR A 451 3.35 1.59 -2.56
N SER A 452 3.91 1.91 -1.39
CA SER A 452 5.33 1.68 -1.11
C SER A 452 5.65 0.22 -0.81
N HIS A 453 4.75 -0.52 -0.16
CA HIS A 453 4.86 -1.97 -0.01
C HIS A 453 4.87 -2.66 -1.39
N HIS A 454 3.90 -2.34 -2.25
CA HIS A 454 3.80 -2.91 -3.60
C HIS A 454 4.93 -2.44 -4.52
N THR A 455 5.49 -1.25 -4.31
CA THR A 455 6.73 -0.83 -5.00
C THR A 455 7.92 -1.69 -4.60
N THR A 456 7.97 -2.21 -3.36
CA THR A 456 8.95 -3.22 -2.95
C THR A 456 8.66 -4.57 -3.61
N ILE A 457 7.41 -5.01 -3.70
CA ILE A 457 7.04 -6.24 -4.44
C ILE A 457 7.47 -6.16 -5.91
N ASP A 458 7.26 -5.02 -6.55
CA ASP A 458 7.71 -4.76 -7.92
C ASP A 458 9.25 -4.72 -8.07
N LEU A 459 9.95 -4.25 -7.04
CA LEU A 459 11.41 -4.32 -6.96
C LEU A 459 11.89 -5.77 -6.91
N LEU A 460 11.24 -6.63 -6.13
CA LEU A 460 11.56 -8.06 -6.07
C LEU A 460 11.36 -8.75 -7.43
N HIS A 461 10.30 -8.39 -8.17
CA HIS A 461 10.11 -8.85 -9.54
C HIS A 461 11.25 -8.37 -10.47
N THR A 462 11.70 -7.12 -10.33
CA THR A 462 12.84 -6.57 -11.09
C THR A 462 14.13 -7.34 -10.81
N ILE A 463 14.38 -7.73 -9.55
CA ILE A 463 15.51 -8.56 -9.14
C ILE A 463 15.43 -9.96 -9.76
N TYR A 464 14.26 -10.61 -9.70
CA TYR A 464 14.06 -11.90 -10.36
C TYR A 464 14.38 -11.81 -11.86
N HIS A 465 13.84 -10.78 -12.54
CA HIS A 465 14.08 -10.57 -13.97
C HIS A 465 15.59 -10.42 -14.27
N ARG A 466 16.32 -9.64 -13.47
CA ARG A 466 17.78 -9.50 -13.60
C ARG A 466 18.55 -10.81 -13.43
N CYS A 467 18.13 -11.66 -12.49
CA CYS A 467 18.89 -12.84 -12.07
C CYS A 467 18.51 -14.13 -12.82
N ARG A 468 17.25 -14.26 -13.23
CA ARG A 468 16.71 -15.49 -13.83
C ARG A 468 16.31 -15.34 -15.29
N VAL A 469 16.05 -14.11 -15.76
CA VAL A 469 15.63 -13.87 -17.15
C VAL A 469 16.79 -13.31 -17.98
N GLN A 470 17.32 -12.15 -17.61
CA GLN A 470 18.32 -11.43 -18.41
C GLN A 470 19.58 -12.24 -18.78
N PRO A 471 20.12 -13.16 -17.96
CA PRO A 471 21.29 -13.95 -18.35
C PRO A 471 21.02 -14.86 -19.57
N PHE A 472 19.78 -15.35 -19.69
CA PHE A 472 19.39 -16.36 -20.68
C PHE A 472 18.58 -15.79 -21.85
N VAL A 473 18.00 -14.61 -21.66
CA VAL A 473 17.16 -13.93 -22.65
C VAL A 473 17.78 -12.58 -23.00
N THR A 474 18.28 -12.43 -24.22
CA THR A 474 18.79 -11.15 -24.75
C THR A 474 17.70 -10.44 -25.55
N GLY A 475 17.06 -9.45 -24.93
CA GLY A 475 15.92 -8.74 -25.52
C GLY A 475 14.63 -9.58 -25.48
N LEU A 476 13.49 -8.93 -25.26
CA LEU A 476 12.17 -9.57 -25.25
C LEU A 476 11.70 -9.81 -26.70
N THR A 477 12.34 -10.77 -27.37
CA THR A 477 11.92 -11.26 -28.70
C THR A 477 10.77 -12.25 -28.58
N GLU A 478 10.02 -12.50 -29.66
CA GLU A 478 8.97 -13.55 -29.67
C GLU A 478 9.50 -14.92 -29.25
N SER A 479 10.74 -15.28 -29.59
CA SER A 479 11.37 -16.54 -29.17
C SER A 479 11.63 -16.64 -27.67
N SER A 480 11.78 -15.50 -26.98
CA SER A 480 11.91 -15.47 -25.51
C SER A 480 10.57 -15.40 -24.79
N ALA A 481 9.50 -15.05 -25.51
CA ALA A 481 8.19 -14.82 -24.94
C ALA A 481 7.52 -16.10 -24.40
N SER A 482 7.91 -17.27 -24.92
CA SER A 482 7.48 -18.59 -24.47
C SER A 482 8.29 -19.15 -23.30
N ASP A 483 9.37 -18.48 -22.88
CA ASP A 483 10.17 -18.93 -21.75
C ASP A 483 9.36 -18.78 -20.45
N PRO A 484 9.16 -19.86 -19.66
CA PRO A 484 8.38 -19.81 -18.44
C PRO A 484 8.99 -18.93 -17.34
N ARG A 485 10.26 -18.51 -17.48
CA ARG A 485 10.90 -17.51 -16.62
C ARG A 485 10.48 -16.09 -16.99
N VAL A 486 10.11 -15.84 -18.24
CA VAL A 486 9.65 -14.52 -18.70
C VAL A 486 8.15 -14.38 -18.43
N PHE A 487 7.37 -15.37 -18.85
CA PHE A 487 5.93 -15.40 -18.63
C PHE A 487 5.42 -16.84 -18.61
N GLN A 488 4.58 -17.18 -17.64
CA GLN A 488 3.83 -18.43 -17.64
C GLN A 488 2.36 -18.14 -17.36
N GLY A 489 1.49 -18.51 -18.30
CA GLY A 489 0.04 -18.37 -18.16
C GLY A 489 -0.56 -19.33 -17.15
N CYS A 490 -1.77 -19.03 -16.70
CA CYS A 490 -2.53 -19.83 -15.75
C CYS A 490 -4.03 -19.68 -15.98
N SER A 491 -4.83 -20.59 -15.41
CA SER A 491 -6.28 -20.47 -15.40
C SER A 491 -6.76 -19.56 -14.29
N ILE A 492 -7.54 -18.53 -14.64
CA ILE A 492 -8.20 -17.64 -13.68
C ILE A 492 -9.72 -17.86 -13.81
N PRO A 493 -10.42 -18.25 -12.73
CA PRO A 493 -11.86 -18.51 -12.79
C PRO A 493 -12.66 -17.35 -13.38
N GLN A 494 -13.59 -17.67 -14.29
CA GLN A 494 -14.49 -16.72 -14.97
C GLN A 494 -13.79 -15.66 -15.86
N THR A 495 -12.56 -15.95 -16.33
CA THR A 495 -11.96 -15.21 -17.45
C THR A 495 -12.40 -15.81 -18.80
N PRO A 496 -12.63 -14.98 -19.85
CA PRO A 496 -12.94 -15.49 -21.19
C PRO A 496 -11.82 -16.41 -21.68
N ASN A 497 -12.17 -17.57 -22.26
CA ASN A 497 -11.26 -18.61 -22.78
C ASN A 497 -10.52 -19.48 -21.75
N GLY A 498 -10.83 -19.36 -20.45
CA GLY A 498 -10.38 -20.32 -19.43
C GLY A 498 -8.92 -20.20 -18.98
N GLY A 499 -8.16 -19.23 -19.51
CA GLY A 499 -6.78 -18.97 -19.09
C GLY A 499 -6.27 -17.60 -19.52
N VAL A 500 -5.30 -17.09 -18.76
CA VAL A 500 -4.58 -15.85 -19.04
C VAL A 500 -3.24 -16.19 -19.69
N THR A 501 -2.96 -15.52 -20.80
CA THR A 501 -1.72 -15.66 -21.57
C THR A 501 -0.94 -14.36 -21.54
N ARG A 502 0.27 -14.38 -22.09
CA ARG A 502 1.10 -13.20 -22.25
C ARG A 502 0.38 -12.06 -22.99
N ASN A 503 -0.43 -12.41 -23.98
CA ASN A 503 -1.12 -11.47 -24.86
C ASN A 503 -2.50 -11.05 -24.31
N SER A 504 -2.93 -11.62 -23.19
CA SER A 504 -4.16 -11.19 -22.53
C SER A 504 -4.00 -9.77 -22.03
N SER A 505 -5.04 -8.96 -22.25
CA SER A 505 -5.11 -7.60 -21.74
C SER A 505 -5.22 -7.60 -20.22
N VAL A 506 -4.57 -6.62 -19.59
CA VAL A 506 -4.73 -6.40 -18.15
C VAL A 506 -6.08 -5.78 -17.87
N PHE A 507 -6.81 -6.34 -16.91
CA PHE A 507 -8.14 -5.87 -16.55
C PHE A 507 -8.07 -4.94 -15.33
N MET A 508 -8.49 -3.69 -15.49
CA MET A 508 -8.56 -2.69 -14.41
C MET A 508 -9.86 -1.89 -14.51
N GLN A 509 -10.85 -2.29 -13.72
CA GLN A 509 -12.19 -1.70 -13.72
C GLN A 509 -12.51 -1.16 -12.33
N GLU A 510 -13.11 0.03 -12.26
CA GLU A 510 -13.64 0.58 -11.02
C GLU A 510 -14.88 -0.21 -10.57
N SER A 511 -14.92 -0.59 -9.29
CA SER A 511 -16.04 -1.32 -8.68
C SER A 511 -17.38 -0.62 -8.93
N GLY A 512 -18.37 -1.36 -9.42
CA GLY A 512 -19.72 -0.87 -9.67
C GLY A 512 -19.88 -0.01 -10.93
N LEU A 513 -18.81 0.30 -11.67
CA LEU A 513 -18.86 1.08 -12.91
C LEU A 513 -18.52 0.21 -14.12
N ARG A 514 -19.09 0.51 -15.30
CA ARG A 514 -18.79 -0.21 -16.54
C ARG A 514 -17.46 0.20 -17.19
N ASN A 515 -17.00 1.41 -16.91
CA ASN A 515 -15.78 1.99 -17.45
C ASN A 515 -14.92 2.53 -16.30
N ASN A 516 -13.61 2.56 -16.50
CA ASN A 516 -12.66 3.13 -15.57
C ASN A 516 -12.36 4.60 -15.96
N SER A 517 -12.80 5.53 -15.12
CA SER A 517 -12.58 6.98 -15.26
C SER A 517 -11.12 7.41 -15.07
N LEU A 518 -10.26 6.50 -14.59
CA LEU A 518 -8.83 6.69 -14.42
C LEU A 518 -8.01 6.22 -15.63
N MET A 519 -8.63 5.73 -16.71
CA MET A 519 -7.93 5.18 -17.89
C MET A 519 -6.85 6.12 -18.46
N ARG A 520 -7.09 7.44 -18.43
CA ARG A 520 -6.11 8.45 -18.86
C ARG A 520 -4.73 8.34 -18.17
N PHE A 521 -4.68 7.79 -16.95
CA PHE A 521 -3.42 7.61 -16.22
C PHE A 521 -2.67 6.34 -16.64
N PHE A 522 -3.30 5.46 -17.42
CA PHE A 522 -2.70 4.25 -17.98
C PHE A 522 -2.38 4.38 -19.47
N ASP A 523 -2.74 5.50 -20.10
CA ASP A 523 -2.45 5.78 -21.51
C ASP A 523 -0.94 5.67 -21.78
N GLY A 524 -0.58 5.01 -22.89
CA GLY A 524 0.81 4.80 -23.30
C GLY A 524 1.51 3.63 -22.61
N LEU A 525 0.89 2.97 -21.62
CA LEU A 525 1.41 1.73 -21.05
C LEU A 525 1.13 0.53 -21.94
N PRO A 526 1.95 -0.53 -21.85
CA PRO A 526 1.63 -1.80 -22.46
C PRO A 526 0.27 -2.33 -21.95
N THR A 527 -0.59 -2.76 -22.88
CA THR A 527 -1.93 -3.24 -22.56
C THR A 527 -1.97 -4.72 -22.19
N THR A 528 -0.92 -5.48 -22.52
CA THR A 528 -0.81 -6.92 -22.28
C THR A 528 0.15 -7.24 -21.16
N TYR A 529 -0.07 -8.36 -20.47
CA TYR A 529 0.81 -8.83 -19.41
C TYR A 529 2.27 -9.02 -19.85
N GLY A 530 2.49 -9.46 -21.07
CA GLY A 530 3.83 -9.62 -21.63
C GLY A 530 4.63 -8.34 -21.74
N GLY A 531 3.96 -7.22 -21.98
CA GLY A 531 4.60 -5.91 -22.05
C GLY A 531 5.04 -5.37 -20.69
N LEU A 532 4.59 -5.98 -19.59
CA LEU A 532 4.88 -5.53 -18.22
C LEU A 532 6.03 -6.32 -17.57
N THR A 533 6.71 -7.19 -18.32
CA THR A 533 7.76 -8.07 -17.80
C THR A 533 9.02 -7.31 -17.35
N ASP A 534 9.38 -6.23 -18.04
CA ASP A 534 10.56 -5.41 -17.75
C ASP A 534 10.14 -3.95 -17.48
N SER A 535 10.44 -3.46 -16.27
CA SER A 535 10.13 -2.09 -15.84
C SER A 535 10.88 -1.01 -16.62
N THR A 536 11.98 -1.38 -17.29
CA THR A 536 12.78 -0.47 -18.13
C THR A 536 12.28 -0.38 -19.57
N GLN A 537 11.25 -1.16 -19.94
CA GLN A 537 10.70 -1.27 -21.30
C GLN A 537 9.17 -0.96 -21.34
N LEU A 538 8.74 0.07 -20.62
CA LEU A 538 7.35 0.54 -20.55
C LEU A 538 7.11 1.85 -21.34
N GLY A 539 7.93 2.13 -22.36
CA GLY A 539 7.86 3.35 -23.15
C GLY A 539 8.21 4.60 -22.33
N GLN A 540 7.39 5.66 -22.43
CA GLN A 540 7.61 6.91 -21.67
C GLN A 540 7.43 6.76 -20.16
N HIS A 541 6.87 5.63 -19.73
CA HIS A 541 6.65 5.31 -18.32
C HIS A 541 7.71 4.37 -17.74
N SER A 542 8.73 4.00 -18.52
CA SER A 542 9.85 3.21 -18.02
C SER A 542 10.46 3.84 -16.77
N TYR A 543 10.84 3.00 -15.81
CA TYR A 543 11.47 3.43 -14.58
C TYR A 543 12.57 2.46 -14.16
N SER A 544 13.44 2.96 -13.31
CA SER A 544 14.52 2.21 -12.68
C SER A 544 14.46 2.34 -11.16
N TYR A 545 15.38 1.68 -10.48
CA TYR A 545 15.47 1.67 -9.03
C TYR A 545 16.85 2.14 -8.58
N ASP A 546 16.90 2.90 -7.49
CA ASP A 546 18.09 3.12 -6.67
C ASP A 546 18.03 2.16 -5.48
N MET A 547 18.81 1.09 -5.55
CA MET A 547 18.87 0.00 -4.58
C MET A 547 20.11 0.14 -3.72
N GLY A 548 19.94 0.02 -2.41
CA GLY A 548 21.04 -0.07 -1.45
C GLY A 548 20.96 -1.34 -0.60
N GLY A 549 21.97 -1.50 0.26
CA GLY A 549 21.93 -2.51 1.31
C GLY A 549 21.81 -3.94 0.78
N LEU A 550 21.10 -4.78 1.54
CA LEU A 550 20.93 -6.19 1.23
C LEU A 550 20.12 -6.43 -0.06
N VAL A 551 19.18 -5.55 -0.39
CA VAL A 551 18.38 -5.66 -1.63
C VAL A 551 19.24 -5.34 -2.87
N GLY A 552 20.14 -4.37 -2.77
CA GLY A 552 21.14 -4.10 -3.82
C GLY A 552 22.13 -5.26 -4.02
N ASP A 553 22.56 -5.92 -2.94
CA ASP A 553 23.38 -7.13 -3.01
C ASP A 553 22.61 -8.30 -3.66
N LEU A 554 21.31 -8.43 -3.37
CA LEU A 554 20.43 -9.41 -4.03
C LEU A 554 20.33 -9.19 -5.54
N TYR A 555 20.14 -7.94 -5.98
CA TYR A 555 20.08 -7.58 -7.39
C TYR A 555 21.38 -7.88 -8.13
N THR A 556 22.53 -7.57 -7.52
CA THR A 556 23.83 -7.66 -8.19
C THR A 556 24.41 -9.07 -8.21
N LYS A 557 24.27 -9.81 -7.10
CA LYS A 557 24.96 -11.09 -6.92
C LYS A 557 24.06 -12.31 -7.07
N CYS A 558 22.74 -12.13 -7.17
CA CYS A 558 21.79 -13.20 -7.41
C CYS A 558 21.98 -14.38 -6.43
N ASP A 559 22.33 -15.56 -6.91
CA ASP A 559 22.57 -16.75 -6.05
C ASP A 559 23.69 -16.54 -5.03
N ALA A 560 24.71 -15.76 -5.38
CA ALA A 560 25.82 -15.42 -4.49
C ALA A 560 25.48 -14.30 -3.48
N ALA A 561 24.26 -13.76 -3.53
CA ALA A 561 23.84 -12.71 -2.63
C ALA A 561 23.90 -13.13 -1.16
N GLY A 562 24.34 -12.20 -0.32
CA GLY A 562 24.56 -12.38 1.09
C GLY A 562 25.90 -13.06 1.43
N LEU A 563 26.75 -13.39 0.45
CA LEU A 563 28.04 -14.06 0.68
C LEU A 563 29.25 -13.14 0.57
N GLY A 564 29.07 -11.85 0.26
CA GLY A 564 30.19 -10.89 0.19
C GLY A 564 31.31 -11.29 -0.77
N LEU A 565 31.06 -12.19 -1.73
CA LEU A 565 32.02 -12.59 -2.75
C LEU A 565 32.22 -11.43 -3.74
N PRO A 566 33.45 -11.23 -4.26
CA PRO A 566 33.71 -10.21 -5.27
C PRO A 566 32.80 -10.39 -6.47
N GLU A 567 32.37 -9.28 -7.03
CA GLU A 567 31.66 -9.24 -8.30
C GLU A 567 32.54 -9.94 -9.35
N VAL A 568 32.05 -11.00 -9.99
CA VAL A 568 32.49 -11.26 -11.35
C VAL A 568 31.83 -10.14 -12.13
N GLU A 569 32.59 -9.10 -12.46
CA GLU A 569 32.12 -7.88 -13.11
C GLU A 569 31.56 -8.22 -14.49
N GLU A 570 30.33 -8.73 -14.54
CA GLU A 570 29.65 -9.01 -15.78
C GLU A 570 29.09 -7.69 -16.28
N ARG A 571 29.94 -6.95 -17.01
CA ARG A 571 29.60 -5.78 -17.81
C ARG A 571 28.64 -6.17 -18.95
N ARG A 572 27.45 -6.66 -18.63
CA ARG A 572 26.34 -6.65 -19.60
C ARG A 572 25.79 -5.24 -19.66
N ARG A 573 26.05 -4.57 -20.77
CA ARG A 573 25.32 -3.37 -21.18
C ARG A 573 23.83 -3.74 -21.17
N LEU A 574 23.05 -3.13 -20.27
CA LEU A 574 21.59 -3.14 -20.41
C LEU A 574 21.28 -2.59 -21.81
N THR A 575 20.48 -3.31 -22.57
CA THR A 575 20.07 -2.93 -23.94
C THR A 575 19.12 -1.74 -23.95
N SER A 576 18.67 -1.28 -22.78
CA SER A 576 17.96 -0.02 -22.55
C SER A 576 18.92 1.00 -21.91
N GLY A 577 18.93 2.24 -22.40
CA GLY A 577 19.75 3.33 -21.84
C GLY A 577 19.43 3.66 -20.36
N MET A 578 18.35 3.09 -19.80
CA MET A 578 17.96 3.25 -18.40
C MET A 578 18.64 2.19 -17.52
N ARG A 579 19.43 2.63 -16.54
CA ARG A 579 20.19 1.73 -15.65
C ARG A 579 19.71 1.87 -14.20
N HIS A 580 19.46 0.74 -13.56
CA HIS A 580 19.29 0.71 -12.11
C HIS A 580 20.59 1.18 -11.43
N VAL A 581 20.43 1.93 -10.34
CA VAL A 581 21.54 2.36 -9.48
C VAL A 581 21.64 1.36 -8.34
N VAL A 582 22.84 0.81 -8.12
CA VAL A 582 23.11 -0.07 -6.98
C VAL A 582 24.19 0.56 -6.13
N ARG A 583 23.93 0.61 -4.82
CA ARG A 583 24.85 1.14 -3.82
C ARG A 583 25.36 -0.02 -2.96
N PRO A 584 26.65 -0.01 -2.59
CA PRO A 584 27.21 -1.05 -1.76
C PRO A 584 26.61 -1.02 -0.34
N ILE A 585 26.70 -2.15 0.35
CA ILE A 585 26.37 -2.24 1.77
C ILE A 585 27.41 -1.44 2.56
N ALA A 586 26.95 -0.38 3.23
CA ALA A 586 27.80 0.49 4.03
C ALA A 586 27.59 0.33 5.54
N SER A 587 26.46 -0.27 5.97
CA SER A 587 26.14 -0.40 7.39
C SER A 587 26.99 -1.48 8.08
N ALA A 588 27.42 -1.20 9.32
CA ALA A 588 28.14 -2.17 10.14
C ALA A 588 27.30 -3.43 10.37
N ASP A 589 26.01 -3.25 10.71
CA ASP A 589 25.06 -4.35 10.93
C ASP A 589 24.85 -5.18 9.65
N GLY A 590 24.83 -4.53 8.47
CA GLY A 590 24.80 -5.22 7.18
C GLY A 590 26.05 -6.06 6.95
N ASN A 591 27.23 -5.50 7.22
CA ASN A 591 28.50 -6.23 7.11
C ASN A 591 28.61 -7.39 8.11
N THR A 592 28.09 -7.22 9.33
CA THR A 592 27.98 -8.29 10.35
C THR A 592 27.08 -9.42 9.84
N PHE A 593 25.91 -9.09 9.30
CA PHE A 593 24.98 -10.07 8.71
C PHE A 593 25.61 -10.83 7.54
N LEU A 594 26.32 -10.14 6.63
CA LEU A 594 27.09 -10.80 5.57
C LEU A 594 28.23 -11.66 6.11
N GLY A 595 28.88 -11.26 7.21
CA GLY A 595 29.88 -12.05 7.92
C GLY A 595 29.30 -13.35 8.46
N TRP A 596 28.13 -13.26 9.10
CA TRP A 596 27.38 -14.42 9.60
C TRP A 596 27.01 -15.38 8.48
N ARG A 597 26.37 -14.90 7.40
CA ARG A 597 26.00 -15.73 6.24
C ARG A 597 27.21 -16.42 5.62
N ARG A 598 28.34 -15.71 5.45
CA ARG A 598 29.61 -16.32 4.99
C ARG A 598 30.12 -17.43 5.90
N ALA A 599 30.04 -17.23 7.22
CA ALA A 599 30.48 -18.24 8.18
C ALA A 599 29.61 -19.50 8.12
N VAL A 600 28.28 -19.33 8.03
CA VAL A 600 27.34 -20.43 7.85
C VAL A 600 27.58 -21.14 6.53
N PHE A 601 27.77 -20.40 5.43
CA PHE A 601 28.07 -20.97 4.11
C PHE A 601 29.34 -21.83 4.11
N LYS A 602 30.45 -21.31 4.67
CA LYS A 602 31.71 -22.09 4.79
C LYS A 602 31.52 -23.37 5.59
N ARG A 603 30.72 -23.31 6.67
CA ARG A 603 30.41 -24.48 7.49
C ARG A 603 29.55 -25.48 6.71
N ALA A 604 28.53 -25.02 5.99
CA ALA A 604 27.71 -25.83 5.12
C ALA A 604 28.54 -26.58 4.08
N GLN A 605 29.48 -25.88 3.41
CA GLN A 605 30.41 -26.49 2.46
C GLN A 605 31.28 -27.58 3.10
N ALA A 606 31.87 -27.30 4.28
CA ALA A 606 32.68 -28.29 4.99
C ALA A 606 31.86 -29.55 5.40
N GLN A 607 30.57 -29.37 5.66
CA GLN A 607 29.63 -30.45 6.00
C GLN A 607 28.93 -31.07 4.78
N ARG A 608 29.23 -30.61 3.55
CA ARG A 608 28.55 -31.03 2.31
C ARG A 608 27.03 -30.85 2.34
N ILE A 609 26.57 -29.77 2.96
CA ILE A 609 25.16 -29.37 2.96
C ILE A 609 24.88 -28.56 1.69
N GLU A 610 23.94 -29.04 0.88
CA GLU A 610 23.62 -28.44 -0.43
C GLU A 610 22.87 -27.11 -0.31
N ASP A 611 21.76 -27.07 0.45
CA ASP A 611 20.94 -25.85 0.60
C ASP A 611 21.32 -25.06 1.85
N SER A 612 22.45 -24.35 1.78
CA SER A 612 22.92 -23.50 2.89
C SER A 612 21.97 -22.33 3.19
N ASP A 613 21.21 -21.86 2.21
CA ASP A 613 20.26 -20.75 2.41
C ASP A 613 19.07 -21.18 3.27
N ARG A 614 18.60 -22.43 3.14
CA ARG A 614 17.59 -23.00 4.04
C ARG A 614 18.10 -23.06 5.46
N GLU A 615 19.35 -23.48 5.66
CA GLU A 615 19.93 -23.56 6.99
C GLU A 615 20.08 -22.17 7.64
N MET A 616 20.45 -21.15 6.85
CA MET A 616 20.45 -19.76 7.32
C MET A 616 19.04 -19.27 7.71
N GLU A 617 18.01 -19.61 6.92
CA GLU A 617 16.61 -19.30 7.25
C GLU A 617 16.20 -19.95 8.58
N LYS A 618 16.48 -21.23 8.79
CA LYS A 618 16.19 -21.94 10.05
C LYS A 618 16.88 -21.29 11.25
N MET A 619 18.18 -21.06 11.14
CA MET A 619 18.97 -20.41 12.19
C MET A 619 18.44 -19.03 12.54
N MET A 620 17.94 -18.29 11.54
CA MET A 620 17.35 -16.97 11.75
C MET A 620 15.96 -17.08 12.39
N VAL A 621 15.09 -17.98 11.93
CA VAL A 621 13.77 -18.20 12.58
C VAL A 621 13.91 -18.56 14.07
N MET A 622 14.93 -19.34 14.42
CA MET A 622 15.25 -19.63 15.82
C MET A 622 15.74 -18.41 16.61
N MET A 623 16.42 -17.44 15.96
CA MET A 623 16.72 -16.14 16.57
C MET A 623 15.44 -15.36 16.87
N TYR A 624 14.48 -15.30 15.94
CA TYR A 624 13.20 -14.63 16.18
C TYR A 624 12.46 -15.27 17.36
N ALA A 625 12.39 -16.59 17.39
CA ALA A 625 11.63 -17.32 18.41
C ALA A 625 12.23 -17.17 19.83
N ASN A 626 13.56 -17.10 19.95
CA ASN A 626 14.23 -17.27 21.25
C ASN A 626 15.08 -16.07 21.69
N CYS A 627 15.26 -15.05 20.85
CA CYS A 627 16.16 -13.91 21.12
C CYS A 627 15.52 -12.54 20.91
N LEU A 628 14.49 -12.43 20.06
CA LEU A 628 13.88 -11.16 19.69
C LEU A 628 12.50 -11.02 20.36
N PRO A 629 12.02 -9.79 20.62
CA PRO A 629 10.72 -9.59 21.25
C PRO A 629 9.58 -9.92 20.28
N GLY A 630 8.58 -10.67 20.75
CA GLY A 630 7.45 -11.12 19.94
C GLY A 630 7.53 -12.60 19.61
N ASN A 631 6.45 -13.14 19.04
CA ASN A 631 6.36 -14.55 18.66
C ASN A 631 6.40 -14.67 17.14
N VAL A 632 6.99 -15.76 16.63
CA VAL A 632 6.78 -16.18 15.24
C VAL A 632 5.38 -16.79 15.18
N THR A 633 4.42 -16.04 14.65
CA THR A 633 3.01 -16.44 14.58
C THR A 633 2.58 -16.75 13.16
N ASP A 634 1.52 -17.53 13.04
CA ASP A 634 0.80 -17.69 11.78
C ASP A 634 -0.08 -16.45 11.49
N TYR A 635 -0.67 -16.39 10.30
CA TYR A 635 -1.72 -15.43 9.97
C TYR A 635 -2.95 -15.66 10.87
N SER A 636 -3.64 -14.57 11.25
CA SER A 636 -4.87 -14.68 12.04
C SER A 636 -5.98 -15.39 11.24
N PRO A 637 -6.92 -16.08 11.91
CA PRO A 637 -8.05 -16.72 11.23
C PRO A 637 -8.84 -15.75 10.35
N GLU A 638 -9.03 -14.50 10.80
CA GLU A 638 -9.75 -13.46 10.07
C GLU A 638 -8.99 -13.04 8.82
N PHE A 639 -7.66 -12.92 8.90
CA PHE A 639 -6.83 -12.64 7.74
C PHE A 639 -6.91 -13.80 6.73
N LYS A 640 -6.81 -15.05 7.18
CA LYS A 640 -6.88 -16.21 6.29
C LYS A 640 -8.22 -16.29 5.55
N ALA A 641 -9.32 -16.05 6.26
CA ALA A 641 -10.65 -16.02 5.67
C ALA A 641 -10.83 -14.85 4.69
N MET A 642 -10.35 -13.65 5.03
CA MET A 642 -10.39 -12.48 4.16
C MET A 642 -9.60 -12.69 2.85
N TRP A 643 -8.51 -13.46 2.92
CA TRP A 643 -7.60 -13.67 1.79
C TRP A 643 -7.85 -14.99 1.04
N GLY A 644 -8.78 -15.83 1.50
CA GLY A 644 -9.07 -17.13 0.88
C GLY A 644 -7.89 -18.11 0.93
N ILE A 645 -7.12 -18.06 2.02
CA ILE A 645 -5.90 -18.86 2.23
C ILE A 645 -6.06 -19.81 3.43
N GLU A 646 -7.28 -20.30 3.67
CA GLU A 646 -7.55 -21.30 4.68
C GLU A 646 -6.64 -22.53 4.46
N GLY A 647 -5.95 -22.96 5.51
CA GLY A 647 -4.97 -24.06 5.44
C GLY A 647 -3.55 -23.64 5.03
N VAL A 648 -3.33 -22.39 4.59
CA VAL A 648 -1.96 -21.86 4.41
C VAL A 648 -1.41 -21.44 5.78
N VAL A 649 -0.21 -21.93 6.09
CA VAL A 649 0.59 -21.48 7.25
C VAL A 649 1.69 -20.55 6.75
N ALA A 650 1.87 -19.42 7.44
CA ALA A 650 2.94 -18.46 7.18
C ALA A 650 4.30 -19.18 7.07
N PRO A 651 5.13 -18.91 6.04
CA PRO A 651 6.31 -19.72 5.76
C PRO A 651 7.29 -19.87 6.92
N SER A 652 7.61 -18.78 7.62
CA SER A 652 8.51 -18.85 8.77
C SER A 652 7.90 -19.54 9.98
N LYS A 653 6.58 -19.46 10.17
CA LYS A 653 5.88 -20.24 11.21
C LYS A 653 5.95 -21.74 10.92
N ARG A 654 5.67 -22.12 9.67
CA ARG A 654 5.80 -23.51 9.21
C ARG A 654 7.22 -24.04 9.41
N LEU A 655 8.22 -23.20 9.13
CA LEU A 655 9.62 -23.57 9.34
C LEU A 655 9.95 -23.73 10.82
N LEU A 656 9.46 -22.84 11.69
CA LEU A 656 9.63 -22.97 13.14
C LEU A 656 9.02 -24.27 13.66
N ASP A 657 7.79 -24.59 13.24
CA ASP A 657 7.08 -25.81 13.65
C ASP A 657 7.84 -27.07 13.23
N ALA A 658 8.35 -27.08 12.00
CA ALA A 658 9.15 -28.20 11.49
C ALA A 658 10.49 -28.37 12.21
N ILE A 659 11.09 -27.27 12.70
CA ILE A 659 12.30 -27.36 13.54
C ILE A 659 11.92 -27.91 14.93
N GLN A 660 10.80 -27.44 15.49
CA GLN A 660 10.31 -27.82 16.82
C GLN A 660 9.87 -29.28 16.92
N ASP A 661 9.19 -29.81 15.90
CA ASP A 661 8.75 -31.21 15.86
C ASP A 661 9.86 -32.18 15.39
N GLY A 662 11.03 -31.65 15.00
CA GLY A 662 12.19 -32.41 14.56
C GLY A 662 12.13 -32.90 13.11
N SER A 663 11.08 -32.57 12.35
CA SER A 663 10.96 -32.95 10.94
C SER A 663 11.95 -32.23 10.03
N ASP A 664 12.45 -31.05 10.43
CA ASP A 664 13.44 -30.27 9.68
C ASP A 664 14.49 -29.61 10.59
N THR A 665 15.32 -30.43 11.22
CA THR A 665 16.40 -29.98 12.12
C THR A 665 17.47 -29.13 11.42
N ILE A 666 18.16 -28.29 12.20
CA ILE A 666 19.32 -27.51 11.74
C ILE A 666 20.54 -28.43 11.65
N LYS A 667 21.13 -28.53 10.45
CA LYS A 667 22.25 -29.42 10.12
C LYS A 667 23.62 -28.77 10.34
N ILE A 668 23.65 -27.44 10.43
CA ILE A 668 24.87 -26.68 10.66
C ILE A 668 25.41 -27.00 12.06
N SER A 669 26.62 -27.56 12.12
CA SER A 669 27.23 -27.91 13.40
C SER A 669 27.63 -26.65 14.17
N ASN A 670 27.32 -26.64 15.47
CA ASN A 670 27.56 -25.51 16.37
C ASN A 670 26.95 -24.19 15.89
N TRP A 671 25.74 -24.25 15.31
CA TRP A 671 25.05 -23.09 14.75
C TRP A 671 24.70 -22.03 15.80
N THR A 672 24.40 -22.44 17.04
CA THR A 672 24.09 -21.53 18.15
C THR A 672 25.28 -20.65 18.50
N ALA A 673 26.51 -21.19 18.51
CA ALA A 673 27.72 -20.39 18.72
C ALA A 673 27.99 -19.40 17.57
N LEU A 674 27.61 -19.75 16.34
CA LEU A 674 27.66 -18.80 15.22
C LEU A 674 26.70 -17.64 15.46
N ASN A 675 25.44 -17.92 15.79
CA ASN A 675 24.48 -16.86 16.11
C ASN A 675 24.93 -16.00 17.29
N GLN A 676 25.42 -16.63 18.37
CA GLN A 676 25.94 -15.94 19.55
C GLN A 676 27.08 -14.96 19.20
N ARG A 677 27.99 -15.39 18.32
CA ARG A 677 29.13 -14.57 17.89
C ARG A 677 28.71 -13.32 17.11
N TYR A 678 27.70 -13.42 16.26
CA TYR A 678 27.34 -12.33 15.34
C TYR A 678 26.18 -11.45 15.84
N PHE A 679 25.28 -12.01 16.66
CA PHE A 679 24.07 -11.31 17.11
C PHE A 679 23.95 -11.26 18.64
N GLY A 680 24.90 -11.82 19.40
CA GLY A 680 24.87 -11.81 20.86
C GLY A 680 23.84 -12.75 21.49
N CYS A 681 23.14 -13.56 20.69
CA CYS A 681 22.22 -14.60 21.16
C CYS A 681 22.33 -15.85 20.29
N GLY A 682 22.31 -17.04 20.90
CA GLY A 682 22.47 -18.31 20.18
C GLY A 682 21.20 -18.83 19.50
N GLY A 683 20.01 -18.46 19.99
CA GLY A 683 18.73 -18.92 19.46
C GLY A 683 18.35 -20.36 19.81
N ALA A 684 19.09 -21.03 20.71
CA ALA A 684 18.78 -22.40 21.16
C ALA A 684 17.40 -22.50 21.81
N PHE A 685 16.82 -23.70 21.81
CA PHE A 685 15.59 -23.97 22.57
C PHE A 685 15.80 -23.62 24.05
N PRO A 686 14.75 -23.16 24.77
CA PRO A 686 14.85 -22.90 26.20
C PRO A 686 15.39 -24.10 27.01
N ASN A 687 15.15 -25.33 26.53
CA ASN A 687 15.55 -26.58 27.18
C ASN A 687 16.97 -27.06 26.80
N ASP A 688 17.62 -26.42 25.82
CA ASP A 688 18.98 -26.74 25.35
C ASP A 688 20.05 -25.76 25.88
N LYS A 689 19.69 -24.92 26.87
CA LYS A 689 20.56 -23.90 27.47
C LYS A 689 21.44 -24.44 28.59
#